data_AF-L0KBE6-F1
#
_entry.id   AF-L0KBE6-F1
#
_cell.length_a   1.000
_cell.length_b   1.000
_cell.length_c   1.000
_cell.angle_alpha   90.00
_cell.angle_beta   90.00
_cell.angle_gamma   90.00
#
_symmetry.space_group_name_H-M   'P 1'
#
loop_
_entity.id
_entity.type
_entity.pdbx_description
1 polymer ?
#
loop_
_entity_poly.entity_id
_entity_poly.type
_entity_poly.pdbx_seq_one_letter_code
_entity_poly.pdbx_strand_id
1 'polypeptide(L)'
;MNKKRNSRLILGILLLVGMLIFVGCNKKQLSNVTIKVKNEQGEKINAQATLIKEGNEITKKVTNGLLQVKNIAPGEYPVRITKEGYKTEKVNIVVKNNDITLPITLKVEEQFDLQVEIKDEKGNKLDAKVVVTNDSNTLIKGMSRNGEFKAKDLESTKYSIQVIKEGYNNVKKDVVIKDADILLPITLEKKEVKIKSEQISQGDLSFNITDVNNNKLAAKVVIKQGDDIKQKKGSTVLFSDLATGKYKVSISRSGYESWAKTINLDQDKISKNISLKGGRVHQYLISSQDKQQKIVIENLAKDEEAIMALTYLDWANLPKEKIYEVRKKGNKLVKKYGANFAISKLDYSLGQTKQFTVPNKVKKEDITATLEAVGEHIYVFVDNKTEVKQEKIDTLVAEFDRKIYPQITGQDIKGKVVVLLSNFDNYYRTGYFDPADLYSNLGNELPMFYLNADRAKNTLLTAAAHQYQHMVFFAAKAKAGRVANDAWINQGLAQLAPQLLGYINPEKKGWSKNKGNGWVYSKKYGYLNNTTQVNLLVQDGSIPFMGGASLFVNYLIEQYDAKIIKEIITSSQAPMKVIEKYTARDFDKIYLNWVTTNLADSIEEIKNLIYNYSKFDLQQLPKLNKKEINVLGVNHFNITNQEGMIIINQPPEVKGKIGVIIIRKPKN
;
A
#
# COMPACT_ATOMS: atom_id res chain seq x y z
N MET A 1 3.99 -31.60 47.95
CA MET A 1 4.83 -32.54 48.73
C MET A 1 4.09 -33.85 48.89
N ASN A 2 4.75 -34.97 48.54
CA ASN A 2 4.49 -36.37 48.95
C ASN A 2 3.18 -37.04 48.51
N LYS A 3 3.13 -38.30 48.07
CA LYS A 3 4.12 -39.33 47.67
C LYS A 3 3.31 -40.59 47.28
N LYS A 4 3.83 -41.35 46.32
CA LYS A 4 3.83 -42.84 46.17
C LYS A 4 2.48 -43.59 46.17
N ARG A 5 2.10 -44.32 45.11
CA ARG A 5 2.68 -45.56 44.52
C ARG A 5 2.46 -46.81 45.41
N ASN A 6 1.91 -47.85 44.76
CA ASN A 6 1.98 -49.31 45.00
C ASN A 6 0.88 -50.03 45.82
N SER A 7 0.11 -50.83 45.05
CA SER A 7 -0.10 -52.29 45.15
C SER A 7 -0.24 -52.95 46.53
N ARG A 8 -1.34 -53.70 46.72
CA ARG A 8 -1.33 -54.98 47.45
C ARG A 8 -2.38 -55.95 46.87
N LEU A 9 -1.84 -56.92 46.13
CA LEU A 9 -2.33 -58.30 45.99
C LEU A 9 -1.82 -59.07 47.22
N ILE A 10 -2.60 -60.03 47.76
CA ILE A 10 -2.28 -61.13 48.72
C ILE A 10 -3.66 -61.59 49.26
N LEU A 11 -4.12 -62.85 49.21
CA LEU A 11 -3.62 -64.08 49.84
C LEU A 11 -4.54 -65.24 49.31
N GLY A 12 -4.05 -66.42 48.94
CA GLY A 12 -3.80 -67.58 49.82
C GLY A 12 -3.54 -68.83 48.95
N ILE A 13 -2.44 -69.58 49.15
CA ILE A 13 -2.28 -70.72 50.10
C ILE A 13 -3.18 -71.91 49.68
N LEU A 14 -2.79 -73.20 49.60
CA LEU A 14 -1.54 -73.98 49.66
C LEU A 14 -2.00 -75.46 49.46
N LEU A 15 -1.07 -76.36 49.10
CA LEU A 15 -1.06 -77.83 49.31
C LEU A 15 -1.84 -78.79 48.39
N LEU A 16 -1.03 -79.47 47.54
CA LEU A 16 -0.83 -80.93 47.44
C LEU A 16 -1.81 -81.86 48.18
N VAL A 17 -2.33 -82.88 47.47
CA VAL A 17 -1.94 -84.31 47.52
C VAL A 17 -2.62 -85.03 46.34
N GLY A 18 -1.92 -85.98 45.73
CA GLY A 18 -2.19 -86.50 44.40
C GLY A 18 -3.22 -87.63 44.27
N MET A 19 -3.43 -88.03 43.02
CA MET A 19 -4.05 -89.28 42.64
C MET A 19 -3.38 -89.77 41.35
N LEU A 20 -2.78 -90.96 41.41
CA LEU A 20 -2.30 -91.69 40.24
C LEU A 20 -3.46 -91.93 39.28
N ILE A 21 -3.27 -91.57 38.01
CA ILE A 21 -4.02 -92.15 36.90
C ILE A 21 -3.01 -92.81 35.97
N PHE A 22 -3.16 -94.13 35.84
CA PHE A 22 -2.51 -94.93 34.80
C PHE A 22 -2.79 -94.33 33.42
N VAL A 23 -1.76 -93.84 32.73
CA VAL A 23 -1.80 -93.68 31.27
C VAL A 23 -0.94 -94.79 30.71
N GLY A 24 -1.59 -95.74 30.03
CA GLY A 24 -0.94 -96.82 29.31
C GLY A 24 0.16 -96.29 28.40
N CYS A 25 1.36 -96.83 28.56
CA CYS A 25 2.48 -96.59 27.68
C CYS A 25 2.21 -97.29 26.35
N ASN A 26 1.46 -96.66 25.44
CA ASN A 26 1.48 -97.04 24.03
C ASN A 26 2.84 -96.61 23.48
N LYS A 27 3.79 -97.55 23.38
CA LYS A 27 5.02 -97.36 22.60
C LYS A 27 4.60 -96.86 21.21
N LYS A 28 4.83 -95.57 20.90
CA LYS A 28 4.64 -95.04 19.54
C LYS A 28 5.53 -95.87 18.61
N GLN A 29 4.92 -96.72 17.80
CA GLN A 29 5.64 -97.51 16.80
C GLN A 29 6.16 -96.53 15.75
N LEU A 30 7.49 -96.41 15.67
CA LEU A 30 8.16 -95.52 14.72
C LEU A 30 8.40 -96.29 13.41
N SER A 31 8.28 -95.59 12.28
CA SER A 31 8.46 -96.15 10.94
C SER A 31 9.65 -95.50 10.25
N ASN A 32 10.23 -96.17 9.26
CA ASN A 32 11.26 -95.60 8.38
C ASN A 32 10.64 -95.11 7.07
N VAL A 33 11.09 -93.96 6.59
CA VAL A 33 10.73 -93.43 5.26
C VAL A 33 11.94 -93.54 4.34
N THR A 34 11.80 -94.30 3.26
CA THR A 34 12.82 -94.46 2.22
C THR A 34 12.42 -93.67 0.98
N ILE A 35 13.24 -92.73 0.55
CA ILE A 35 13.03 -91.92 -0.66
C ILE A 35 14.00 -92.40 -1.72
N LYS A 36 13.46 -92.79 -2.89
CA LYS A 36 14.22 -93.23 -4.06
C LYS A 36 14.05 -92.18 -5.15
N VAL A 37 15.10 -91.41 -5.46
CA VAL A 37 15.03 -90.32 -6.45
C VAL A 37 15.75 -90.70 -7.73
N LYS A 38 15.05 -90.60 -8.86
CA LYS A 38 15.60 -90.81 -10.20
C LYS A 38 15.20 -89.67 -11.15
N ASN A 39 15.86 -89.53 -12.29
CA ASN A 39 15.36 -88.71 -13.40
C ASN A 39 14.46 -89.53 -14.33
N GLU A 40 13.89 -88.90 -15.36
CA GLU A 40 13.02 -89.55 -16.34
C GLU A 40 13.73 -90.65 -17.16
N GLN A 41 15.06 -90.59 -17.26
CA GLN A 41 15.91 -91.61 -17.89
C GLN A 41 16.23 -92.78 -16.94
N GLY A 42 15.76 -92.74 -15.69
CA GLY A 42 15.94 -93.81 -14.70
C GLY A 42 17.27 -93.76 -13.92
N GLU A 43 18.11 -92.76 -14.16
CA GLU A 43 19.36 -92.53 -13.46
C GLU A 43 19.10 -92.04 -12.03
N LYS A 44 19.94 -92.48 -11.08
CA LYS A 44 19.80 -92.12 -9.66
C LYS A 44 20.29 -90.69 -9.42
N ILE A 45 19.45 -89.84 -8.82
CA ILE A 45 19.74 -88.41 -8.64
C ILE A 45 20.10 -88.08 -7.20
N ASN A 46 21.21 -87.36 -7.02
CA ASN A 46 21.51 -86.68 -5.76
C ASN A 46 20.65 -85.44 -5.63
N ALA A 47 19.87 -85.34 -4.57
CA ALA A 47 18.91 -84.26 -4.32
C ALA A 47 18.86 -83.90 -2.83
N GLN A 48 18.05 -82.91 -2.47
CA GLN A 48 17.71 -82.60 -1.10
C GLN A 48 16.25 -82.97 -0.87
N ALA A 49 15.97 -83.68 0.21
CA ALA A 49 14.62 -84.07 0.61
C ALA A 49 14.29 -83.41 1.95
N THR A 50 13.14 -82.75 2.02
CA THR A 50 12.63 -82.09 3.22
C THR A 50 11.29 -82.70 3.59
N LEU A 51 11.20 -83.31 4.76
CA LEU A 51 9.94 -83.79 5.34
C LEU A 51 9.45 -82.75 6.34
N ILE A 52 8.19 -82.34 6.23
CA ILE A 52 7.62 -81.27 7.04
C ILE A 52 6.54 -81.87 7.96
N LYS A 53 6.52 -81.52 9.25
CA LYS A 53 5.43 -81.88 10.17
C LYS A 53 5.11 -80.72 11.10
N GLU A 54 3.87 -80.24 11.07
CA GLU A 54 3.38 -79.19 11.99
C GLU A 54 4.34 -77.97 12.04
N GLY A 55 4.93 -77.61 10.89
CA GLY A 55 5.89 -76.49 10.77
C GLY A 55 7.35 -76.82 11.07
N ASN A 56 7.68 -78.03 11.53
CA ASN A 56 9.07 -78.48 11.71
C ASN A 56 9.59 -79.18 10.44
N GLU A 57 10.79 -78.83 9.99
CA GLU A 57 11.41 -79.38 8.79
C GLU A 57 12.58 -80.33 9.10
N ILE A 58 12.56 -81.52 8.51
CA ILE A 58 13.68 -82.47 8.50
C ILE A 58 14.26 -82.50 7.10
N THR A 59 15.37 -81.78 6.89
CA THR A 59 16.05 -81.70 5.59
C THR A 59 17.27 -82.61 5.56
N LYS A 60 17.32 -83.55 4.60
CA LYS A 60 18.42 -84.50 4.41
C LYS A 60 18.82 -84.61 2.94
N LYS A 61 20.08 -84.94 2.68
CA LYS A 61 20.57 -85.20 1.32
C LYS A 61 20.22 -86.61 0.87
N VAL A 62 19.66 -86.72 -0.33
CA VAL A 62 19.53 -87.97 -1.08
C VAL A 62 20.87 -88.22 -1.78
N THR A 63 21.49 -89.38 -1.52
CA THR A 63 22.79 -89.75 -2.08
C THR A 63 22.65 -91.03 -2.88
N ASN A 64 23.21 -91.05 -4.09
CA ASN A 64 23.03 -92.12 -5.07
C ASN A 64 21.55 -92.50 -5.25
N GLY A 65 20.66 -91.49 -5.35
CA GLY A 65 19.22 -91.68 -5.53
C GLY A 65 18.51 -92.36 -4.35
N LEU A 66 19.13 -92.46 -3.17
CA LEU A 66 18.53 -93.09 -2.00
C LEU A 66 18.69 -92.23 -0.74
N LEU A 67 17.63 -92.13 0.05
CA LEU A 67 17.64 -91.61 1.41
C LEU A 67 16.77 -92.49 2.29
N GLN A 68 17.26 -92.84 3.47
CA GLN A 68 16.45 -93.48 4.51
C GLN A 68 16.39 -92.58 5.74
N VAL A 69 15.18 -92.23 6.15
CA VAL A 69 14.92 -91.45 7.36
C VAL A 69 14.29 -92.38 8.38
N LYS A 70 15.04 -92.70 9.43
CA LYS A 70 14.59 -93.64 10.47
C LYS A 70 13.81 -92.93 11.58
N ASN A 71 13.03 -93.69 12.32
CA ASN A 71 12.37 -93.25 13.55
C ASN A 71 11.34 -92.12 13.37
N ILE A 72 10.56 -92.16 12.29
CA ILE A 72 9.52 -91.18 12.00
C ILE A 72 8.22 -91.56 12.71
N ALA A 73 7.67 -90.64 13.51
CA ALA A 73 6.42 -90.83 14.23
C ALA A 73 5.21 -90.78 13.28
N PRO A 74 4.08 -91.43 13.61
CA PRO A 74 2.87 -91.35 12.80
C PRO A 74 2.39 -89.90 12.59
N GLY A 75 1.84 -89.62 11.41
CA GLY A 75 1.32 -88.30 11.02
C GLY A 75 1.43 -88.04 9.51
N GLU A 76 0.91 -86.91 9.08
CA GLU A 76 1.02 -86.44 7.69
C GLU A 76 2.32 -85.63 7.52
N TYR A 77 3.04 -85.90 6.43
CA TYR A 77 4.28 -85.22 6.09
C TYR A 77 4.25 -84.78 4.63
N PRO A 78 4.17 -83.47 4.35
CA PRO A 78 4.59 -82.94 3.06
C PRO A 78 6.09 -83.20 2.87
N VAL A 79 6.43 -83.85 1.77
CA VAL A 79 7.80 -84.15 1.35
C VAL A 79 8.12 -83.30 0.13
N ARG A 80 9.16 -82.48 0.22
CA ARG A 80 9.67 -81.67 -0.88
C ARG A 80 11.01 -82.24 -1.32
N ILE A 81 11.17 -82.54 -2.61
CA ILE A 81 12.46 -82.90 -3.21
C ILE A 81 12.93 -81.76 -4.09
N THR A 82 14.12 -81.24 -3.82
CA THR A 82 14.75 -80.15 -4.57
C THR A 82 16.10 -80.59 -5.13
N LYS A 83 16.34 -80.22 -6.39
CA LYS A 83 17.64 -80.33 -7.04
C LYS A 83 17.73 -79.23 -8.08
N GLU A 84 18.80 -78.45 -8.05
CA GLU A 84 19.10 -77.44 -9.07
C GLU A 84 19.07 -78.06 -10.48
N GLY A 85 18.41 -77.37 -11.42
CA GLY A 85 18.16 -77.85 -12.78
C GLY A 85 16.94 -78.77 -12.93
N TYR A 86 16.22 -79.07 -11.84
CA TYR A 86 15.05 -79.93 -11.84
C TYR A 86 13.87 -79.27 -11.14
N LYS A 87 12.66 -79.62 -11.60
CA LYS A 87 11.43 -79.21 -10.97
C LYS A 87 11.33 -79.75 -9.55
N THR A 88 10.96 -78.85 -8.63
CA THR A 88 10.71 -79.23 -7.23
C THR A 88 9.49 -80.14 -7.17
N GLU A 89 9.69 -81.39 -6.77
CA GLU A 89 8.60 -82.34 -6.55
C GLU A 89 8.08 -82.25 -5.12
N LYS A 90 6.75 -82.25 -4.97
CA LYS A 90 6.06 -82.19 -3.68
C LYS A 90 5.07 -83.34 -3.57
N VAL A 91 5.22 -84.18 -2.55
CA VAL A 91 4.37 -85.33 -2.29
C VAL A 91 3.97 -85.34 -0.82
N ASN A 92 2.68 -85.48 -0.54
CA ASN A 92 2.20 -85.67 0.83
C ASN A 92 2.13 -87.15 1.17
N ILE A 93 2.69 -87.54 2.31
CA ILE A 93 2.66 -88.93 2.79
C ILE A 93 2.00 -89.01 4.15
N VAL A 94 1.37 -90.15 4.46
CA VAL A 94 0.80 -90.42 5.78
C VAL A 94 1.56 -91.58 6.40
N VAL A 95 2.38 -91.28 7.41
CA VAL A 95 3.14 -92.29 8.17
C VAL A 95 2.21 -92.88 9.22
N LYS A 96 2.05 -94.21 9.20
CA LYS A 96 1.34 -94.98 10.24
C LYS A 96 2.35 -95.92 10.92
N ASN A 97 2.04 -97.20 11.04
CA ASN A 97 2.86 -98.21 11.73
C ASN A 97 3.62 -99.15 10.76
N ASN A 98 3.97 -98.67 9.57
CA ASN A 98 4.73 -99.41 8.57
C ASN A 98 5.73 -98.50 7.83
N ASP A 99 6.85 -99.09 7.41
CA ASP A 99 7.86 -98.40 6.60
C ASP A 99 7.28 -97.98 5.24
N ILE A 100 7.61 -96.77 4.80
CA ILE A 100 7.14 -96.18 3.54
C ILE A 100 8.30 -96.07 2.57
N THR A 101 8.10 -96.46 1.31
CA THR A 101 9.03 -96.18 0.22
C THR A 101 8.39 -95.25 -0.80
N LEU A 102 9.07 -94.14 -1.13
CA LEU A 102 8.63 -93.12 -2.05
C LEU A 102 9.54 -93.10 -3.28
N PRO A 103 9.10 -93.64 -4.43
CA PRO A 103 9.75 -93.38 -5.70
C PRO A 103 9.41 -91.95 -6.14
N ILE A 104 10.44 -91.14 -6.40
CA ILE A 104 10.31 -89.78 -6.93
C ILE A 104 11.08 -89.72 -8.24
N THR A 105 10.41 -89.28 -9.30
CA THR A 105 11.03 -88.98 -10.59
C THR A 105 11.11 -87.46 -10.72
N LEU A 106 12.33 -86.91 -10.75
CA LEU A 106 12.54 -85.49 -11.00
C LEU A 106 12.57 -85.23 -12.51
N LYS A 107 11.79 -84.23 -12.95
CA LYS A 107 11.82 -83.70 -14.31
C LYS A 107 12.75 -82.50 -14.38
N VAL A 108 13.43 -82.31 -15.52
CA VAL A 108 14.24 -81.11 -15.74
C VAL A 108 13.33 -79.87 -15.68
N GLU A 109 13.78 -78.80 -15.03
CA GLU A 109 13.07 -77.52 -15.05
C GLU A 109 13.32 -76.88 -16.41
N GLU A 110 12.26 -76.72 -17.22
CA GLU A 110 12.37 -76.10 -18.54
C GLU A 110 12.64 -74.60 -18.41
N GLN A 111 13.61 -74.12 -19.18
CA GLN A 111 14.02 -72.73 -19.23
C GLN A 111 13.84 -72.18 -20.64
N PHE A 112 13.40 -70.92 -20.74
CA PHE A 112 13.08 -70.27 -22.00
C PHE A 112 13.63 -68.84 -22.05
N ASP A 113 13.86 -68.34 -23.26
CA ASP A 113 14.31 -66.98 -23.50
C ASP A 113 13.09 -66.04 -23.70
N LEU A 114 13.19 -64.82 -23.15
CA LEU A 114 12.27 -63.71 -23.41
C LEU A 114 12.99 -62.63 -24.20
N GLN A 115 12.52 -62.35 -25.41
CA GLN A 115 12.91 -61.20 -26.20
C GLN A 115 11.82 -60.12 -26.13
N VAL A 116 12.18 -58.91 -25.74
CA VAL A 116 11.30 -57.74 -25.73
C VAL A 116 11.69 -56.83 -26.90
N GLU A 117 10.73 -56.56 -27.79
CA GLU A 117 10.87 -55.59 -28.88
C GLU A 117 10.16 -54.28 -28.52
N ILE A 118 10.88 -53.17 -28.58
CA ILE A 118 10.43 -51.86 -28.12
C ILE A 118 10.43 -50.89 -29.31
N LYS A 119 9.26 -50.41 -29.68
CA LYS A 119 9.05 -49.45 -30.79
C LYS A 119 8.22 -48.26 -30.31
N ASP A 120 8.31 -47.12 -30.99
CA ASP A 120 7.33 -46.03 -30.83
C ASP A 120 6.07 -46.30 -31.68
N GLU A 121 5.03 -45.46 -31.53
CA GLU A 121 3.79 -45.52 -32.32
C GLU A 121 4.01 -45.40 -33.84
N LYS A 122 5.18 -44.92 -34.27
CA LYS A 122 5.57 -44.79 -35.69
C LYS A 122 6.42 -45.96 -36.19
N GLY A 123 6.66 -46.97 -35.33
CA GLY A 123 7.44 -48.16 -35.66
C GLY A 123 8.96 -48.02 -35.49
N ASN A 124 9.47 -46.89 -34.98
CA ASN A 124 10.91 -46.70 -34.76
C ASN A 124 11.37 -47.50 -33.55
N LYS A 125 12.47 -48.24 -33.68
CA LYS A 125 13.10 -49.00 -32.58
C LYS A 125 13.64 -48.05 -31.50
N LEU A 126 13.39 -48.36 -30.22
CA LEU A 126 13.77 -47.50 -29.09
C LEU A 126 14.62 -48.22 -28.03
N ASP A 127 15.74 -47.60 -27.67
CA ASP A 127 16.53 -48.03 -26.51
C ASP A 127 15.86 -47.53 -25.22
N ALA A 128 15.36 -48.45 -24.40
CA ALA A 128 14.67 -48.21 -23.14
C ALA A 128 15.18 -49.13 -22.02
N LYS A 129 15.00 -48.70 -20.76
CA LYS A 129 15.32 -49.53 -19.60
C LYS A 129 14.23 -50.58 -19.43
N VAL A 130 14.62 -51.85 -19.36
CA VAL A 130 13.73 -52.99 -19.15
C VAL A 130 13.99 -53.61 -17.78
N VAL A 131 12.91 -53.85 -17.03
CA VAL A 131 12.92 -54.55 -15.75
C VAL A 131 11.98 -55.73 -15.85
N VAL A 132 12.49 -56.94 -15.64
CA VAL A 132 11.73 -58.19 -15.64
C VAL A 132 11.72 -58.74 -14.22
N THR A 133 10.52 -58.97 -13.69
CA THR A 133 10.31 -59.45 -12.32
C THR A 133 9.31 -60.61 -12.28
N ASN A 134 9.54 -61.62 -11.46
CA ASN A 134 8.52 -62.61 -11.07
C ASN A 134 8.29 -62.59 -9.55
N ASP A 135 7.26 -63.30 -9.09
CA ASP A 135 6.92 -63.43 -7.66
C ASP A 135 7.95 -64.22 -6.85
N SER A 136 8.92 -64.85 -7.52
CA SER A 136 10.00 -65.66 -6.93
C SER A 136 11.32 -64.88 -6.78
N ASN A 137 11.27 -63.54 -6.83
CA ASN A 137 12.41 -62.61 -6.72
C ASN A 137 13.44 -62.65 -7.86
N THR A 138 13.15 -63.27 -9.01
CA THR A 138 13.98 -63.07 -10.22
C THR A 138 13.87 -61.61 -10.64
N LEU A 139 15.00 -60.88 -10.67
CA LEU A 139 15.07 -59.47 -11.03
C LEU A 139 16.14 -59.26 -12.09
N ILE A 140 15.73 -59.16 -13.35
CA ILE A 140 16.64 -58.85 -14.46
C ILE A 140 16.42 -57.40 -14.85
N LYS A 141 17.51 -56.61 -14.88
CA LYS A 141 17.49 -55.20 -15.29
C LYS A 141 18.52 -54.99 -16.38
N GLY A 142 18.13 -54.29 -17.43
CA GLY A 142 19.08 -53.87 -18.46
C GLY A 142 18.51 -52.80 -19.37
N MET A 143 19.31 -52.44 -20.37
CA MET A 143 18.95 -51.49 -21.40
C MET A 143 18.74 -52.26 -22.70
N SER A 144 17.64 -52.02 -23.41
CA SER A 144 17.53 -52.52 -24.79
C SER A 144 18.55 -51.82 -25.68
N ARG A 145 18.99 -52.53 -26.73
CA ARG A 145 19.86 -52.00 -27.78
C ARG A 145 19.20 -52.23 -29.13
N ASN A 146 19.14 -51.19 -29.95
CA ASN A 146 18.36 -51.19 -31.19
C ASN A 146 16.93 -51.69 -30.98
N GLY A 147 16.26 -51.23 -29.92
CA GLY A 147 14.88 -51.65 -29.61
C GLY A 147 14.72 -53.08 -29.11
N GLU A 148 15.78 -53.83 -28.86
CA GLU A 148 15.70 -55.23 -28.46
C GLU A 148 16.36 -55.47 -27.09
N PHE A 149 15.67 -56.22 -26.22
CA PHE A 149 16.19 -56.68 -24.93
C PHE A 149 15.96 -58.19 -24.82
N LYS A 150 16.97 -58.95 -24.36
CA LYS A 150 16.88 -60.40 -24.19
C LYS A 150 17.16 -60.78 -22.73
N ALA A 151 16.26 -61.55 -22.14
CA ALA A 151 16.45 -62.24 -20.87
C ALA A 151 16.46 -63.74 -21.15
N LYS A 152 17.45 -64.45 -20.61
CA LYS A 152 17.66 -65.87 -20.88
C LYS A 152 17.38 -66.74 -19.66
N ASP A 153 17.23 -68.03 -19.91
CA ASP A 153 17.17 -69.08 -18.89
C ASP A 153 16.03 -68.86 -17.87
N LEU A 154 14.89 -68.36 -18.34
CA LEU A 154 13.72 -68.04 -17.51
C LEU A 154 12.87 -69.28 -17.26
N GLU A 155 12.50 -69.48 -16.00
CA GLU A 155 11.58 -70.56 -15.58
C GLU A 155 10.18 -70.37 -16.19
N SER A 156 9.46 -71.47 -16.34
CA SER A 156 8.07 -71.46 -16.82
C SER A 156 7.11 -70.85 -15.79
N THR A 157 7.02 -69.53 -15.73
CA THR A 157 6.15 -68.79 -14.81
C THR A 157 5.65 -67.45 -15.37
N LYS A 158 4.87 -66.72 -14.58
CA LYS A 158 4.41 -65.37 -14.90
C LYS A 158 5.48 -64.33 -14.54
N TYR A 159 5.81 -63.46 -15.49
CA TYR A 159 6.70 -62.32 -15.34
C TYR A 159 5.95 -61.01 -15.58
N SER A 160 6.34 -59.96 -14.86
CA SER A 160 5.94 -58.58 -15.09
C SER A 160 7.12 -57.82 -15.70
N ILE A 161 6.93 -57.27 -16.90
CA ILE A 161 7.91 -56.49 -17.65
C ILE A 161 7.55 -55.01 -17.52
N GLN A 162 8.48 -54.21 -17.02
CA GLN A 162 8.37 -52.76 -16.98
C GLN A 162 9.39 -52.14 -17.93
N VAL A 163 8.90 -51.32 -18.87
CA VAL A 163 9.72 -50.56 -19.81
C VAL A 163 9.65 -49.07 -19.47
N ILE A 164 10.82 -48.46 -19.32
CA ILE A 164 10.98 -47.07 -18.88
C ILE A 164 11.89 -46.33 -19.87
N LYS A 165 11.36 -45.28 -20.50
CA LYS A 165 12.12 -44.37 -21.37
C LYS A 165 11.72 -42.93 -21.10
N GLU A 166 12.71 -42.08 -20.85
CA GLU A 166 12.47 -40.64 -20.74
C GLU A 166 11.82 -40.08 -22.02
N GLY A 167 10.76 -39.28 -21.85
CA GLY A 167 9.93 -38.75 -22.93
C GLY A 167 8.70 -39.59 -23.32
N TYR A 168 8.56 -40.80 -22.78
CA TYR A 168 7.47 -41.74 -23.10
C TYR A 168 6.71 -42.18 -21.84
N ASN A 169 5.48 -42.65 -21.99
CA ASN A 169 4.72 -43.24 -20.89
C ASN A 169 5.37 -44.57 -20.44
N ASN A 170 5.42 -44.80 -19.12
CA ASN A 170 5.94 -46.06 -18.59
C ASN A 170 4.95 -47.18 -18.90
N VAL A 171 5.41 -48.26 -19.53
CA VAL A 171 4.58 -49.43 -19.82
C VAL A 171 4.91 -50.56 -18.87
N LYS A 172 3.88 -51.18 -18.29
CA LYS A 172 3.98 -52.41 -17.50
C LYS A 172 3.10 -53.47 -18.16
N LYS A 173 3.67 -54.64 -18.47
CA LYS A 173 2.98 -55.73 -19.14
C LYS A 173 3.34 -57.06 -18.49
N ASP A 174 2.34 -57.87 -18.19
CA ASP A 174 2.54 -59.22 -17.69
C ASP A 174 2.63 -60.20 -18.87
N VAL A 175 3.51 -61.20 -18.75
CA VAL A 175 3.64 -62.31 -19.70
C VAL A 175 3.77 -63.63 -18.94
N VAL A 176 3.22 -64.70 -19.49
CA VAL A 176 3.43 -66.06 -18.98
C VAL A 176 4.37 -66.75 -19.95
N ILE A 177 5.52 -67.20 -19.45
CA ILE A 177 6.47 -68.02 -20.21
C ILE A 177 6.13 -69.48 -19.92
N LYS A 178 5.83 -70.25 -20.97
CA LYS A 178 5.43 -71.65 -20.87
C LYS A 178 5.73 -72.36 -22.19
N ASP A 179 6.42 -73.49 -22.13
CA ASP A 179 6.66 -74.43 -23.23
C ASP A 179 7.43 -73.87 -24.48
N ALA A 180 7.75 -72.57 -24.55
CA ALA A 180 8.53 -71.95 -25.64
C ALA A 180 9.12 -70.55 -25.27
N ASP A 181 10.14 -70.13 -26.02
CA ASP A 181 10.68 -68.76 -26.02
C ASP A 181 9.60 -67.73 -26.43
N ILE A 182 9.61 -66.55 -25.80
CA ILE A 182 8.60 -65.52 -26.02
C ILE A 182 9.21 -64.28 -26.67
N LEU A 183 8.59 -63.82 -27.76
CA LEU A 183 8.80 -62.49 -28.33
C LEU A 183 7.66 -61.55 -27.90
N LEU A 184 7.98 -60.56 -27.07
CA LEU A 184 7.02 -59.61 -26.53
C LEU A 184 7.18 -58.22 -27.17
N PRO A 185 6.29 -57.84 -28.11
CA PRO A 185 6.26 -56.47 -28.62
C PRO A 185 5.65 -55.51 -27.59
N ILE A 186 6.33 -54.38 -27.40
CA ILE A 186 5.94 -53.26 -26.57
C ILE A 186 6.04 -51.97 -27.38
N THR A 187 4.92 -51.28 -27.53
CA THR A 187 4.87 -49.94 -28.13
C THR A 187 4.89 -48.89 -27.02
N LEU A 188 5.79 -47.91 -27.11
CA LEU A 188 5.84 -46.75 -26.22
C LEU A 188 5.15 -45.55 -26.88
N GLU A 189 4.12 -45.04 -26.23
CA GLU A 189 3.47 -43.80 -26.62
C GLU A 189 4.25 -42.61 -26.05
N LYS A 190 4.48 -41.58 -26.88
CA LYS A 190 5.11 -40.34 -26.38
C LYS A 190 4.19 -39.72 -25.33
N LYS A 191 4.79 -39.11 -24.31
CA LYS A 191 4.01 -38.28 -23.39
C LYS A 191 3.42 -37.12 -24.19
N GLU A 192 2.11 -37.16 -24.44
CA GLU A 192 1.40 -35.99 -24.94
C GLU A 192 1.54 -34.87 -23.92
N VAL A 193 2.18 -33.77 -24.33
CA VAL A 193 2.04 -32.50 -23.62
C VAL A 193 0.62 -32.01 -23.92
N LYS A 194 -0.34 -32.44 -23.11
CA LYS A 194 -1.63 -31.76 -23.03
C LYS A 194 -1.39 -30.37 -22.45
N ILE A 195 -1.17 -29.40 -23.33
CA ILE A 195 -1.45 -28.01 -22.98
C ILE A 195 -2.96 -27.97 -22.79
N LYS A 196 -3.42 -28.02 -21.54
CA LYS A 196 -4.65 -27.32 -21.21
C LYS A 196 -4.33 -25.85 -21.46
N SER A 197 -4.80 -25.30 -22.58
CA SER A 197 -5.03 -23.86 -22.62
C SER A 197 -6.24 -23.62 -21.73
N GLU A 198 -6.03 -23.58 -20.42
CA GLU A 198 -6.87 -22.70 -19.62
C GLU A 198 -6.62 -21.32 -20.24
N GLN A 199 -7.65 -20.72 -20.86
CA GLN A 199 -7.65 -19.28 -21.01
C GLN A 199 -7.49 -18.75 -19.59
N ILE A 200 -6.26 -18.38 -19.22
CA ILE A 200 -6.03 -17.59 -18.02
C ILE A 200 -6.63 -16.25 -18.38
N SER A 201 -7.90 -16.08 -18.05
CA SER A 201 -8.52 -14.76 -18.00
C SER A 201 -7.56 -13.87 -17.21
N GLN A 202 -7.15 -12.76 -17.81
CA GLN A 202 -6.33 -11.77 -17.14
C GLN A 202 -7.25 -10.70 -16.56
N GLY A 203 -6.83 -10.09 -15.47
CA GLY A 203 -7.54 -8.98 -14.90
C GLY A 203 -6.63 -8.03 -14.14
N ASP A 204 -7.22 -6.94 -13.67
CA ASP A 204 -6.53 -5.85 -13.03
C ASP A 204 -6.87 -5.80 -11.53
N LEU A 205 -5.84 -5.68 -10.68
CA LEU A 205 -6.02 -5.35 -9.27
C LEU A 205 -5.66 -3.89 -9.04
N SER A 206 -6.64 -3.10 -8.62
CA SER A 206 -6.48 -1.69 -8.28
C SER A 206 -6.73 -1.45 -6.79
N PHE A 207 -5.87 -0.65 -6.16
CA PHE A 207 -5.98 -0.27 -4.75
C PHE A 207 -5.99 1.24 -4.63
N ASN A 208 -7.05 1.80 -4.05
CA ASN A 208 -7.07 3.20 -3.60
C ASN A 208 -6.86 3.21 -2.09
N ILE A 209 -5.78 3.85 -1.65
CA ILE A 209 -5.30 3.76 -0.27
C ILE A 209 -5.44 5.13 0.38
N THR A 210 -6.13 5.17 1.51
CA THR A 210 -6.32 6.37 2.32
C THR A 210 -5.89 6.15 3.77
N ASP A 211 -5.69 7.23 4.51
CA ASP A 211 -5.61 7.18 5.97
C ASP A 211 -7.02 7.12 6.60
N VAL A 212 -7.09 7.11 7.94
CA VAL A 212 -8.33 7.19 8.72
C VAL A 212 -9.10 8.49 8.50
N ASN A 213 -8.46 9.50 7.91
CA ASN A 213 -9.03 10.80 7.61
C ASN A 213 -9.47 10.90 6.13
N ASN A 214 -9.51 9.80 5.37
CA ASN A 214 -9.84 9.77 3.94
C ASN A 214 -8.88 10.62 3.05
N ASN A 215 -7.66 10.87 3.51
CA ASN A 215 -6.62 11.48 2.71
C ASN A 215 -5.83 10.43 1.93
N LYS A 216 -5.46 10.72 0.68
CA LYS A 216 -4.70 9.81 -0.18
C LYS A 216 -3.36 9.46 0.49
N LEU A 217 -3.11 8.19 0.76
CA LEU A 217 -1.94 7.75 1.51
C LEU A 217 -1.05 6.86 0.64
N ALA A 218 0.14 7.35 0.30
CA ALA A 218 1.10 6.56 -0.45
C ALA A 218 1.66 5.41 0.42
N ALA A 219 1.29 4.17 0.10
CA ALA A 219 1.71 2.97 0.82
C ALA A 219 2.36 1.95 -0.12
N LYS A 220 3.15 1.04 0.45
CA LYS A 220 3.70 -0.11 -0.28
C LYS A 220 2.61 -1.17 -0.41
N VAL A 221 2.33 -1.62 -1.62
CA VAL A 221 1.42 -2.74 -1.91
C VAL A 221 2.24 -3.88 -2.46
N VAL A 222 2.09 -5.06 -1.87
CA VAL A 222 2.69 -6.32 -2.32
C VAL A 222 1.56 -7.29 -2.63
N ILE A 223 1.57 -7.88 -3.81
CA ILE A 223 0.70 -8.99 -4.19
C ILE A 223 1.55 -10.23 -4.42
N LYS A 224 1.05 -11.39 -3.97
CA LYS A 224 1.70 -12.68 -4.13
C LYS A 224 0.71 -13.74 -4.61
N GLN A 225 1.03 -14.46 -5.68
CA GLN A 225 0.31 -15.64 -6.16
C GLN A 225 1.33 -16.73 -6.45
N GLY A 226 1.24 -17.89 -5.79
CA GLY A 226 2.32 -18.88 -5.86
C GLY A 226 3.66 -18.28 -5.41
N ASP A 227 4.67 -18.37 -6.27
CA ASP A 227 6.00 -17.77 -6.06
C ASP A 227 6.16 -16.37 -6.67
N ASP A 228 5.20 -15.93 -7.49
CA ASP A 228 5.23 -14.61 -8.11
C ASP A 228 4.89 -13.52 -7.09
N ILE A 229 5.81 -12.57 -6.92
CA ILE A 229 5.67 -11.42 -6.03
C ILE A 229 5.81 -10.15 -6.86
N LYS A 230 4.77 -9.31 -6.85
CA LYS A 230 4.80 -7.97 -7.46
C LYS A 230 4.61 -6.91 -6.38
N GLN A 231 5.34 -5.81 -6.47
CA GLN A 231 5.25 -4.70 -5.51
C GLN A 231 5.24 -3.34 -6.22
N LYS A 232 4.45 -2.41 -5.68
CA LYS A 232 4.40 -1.00 -6.13
C LYS A 232 4.16 -0.10 -4.91
N LYS A 233 4.46 1.20 -5.04
CA LYS A 233 4.18 2.21 -4.01
C LYS A 233 3.36 3.33 -4.62
N GLY A 234 2.30 3.75 -3.94
CA GLY A 234 1.44 4.83 -4.39
C GLY A 234 0.19 4.92 -3.53
N SER A 235 -0.57 6.02 -3.66
CA SER A 235 -1.91 6.13 -3.05
C SER A 235 -3.00 5.50 -3.91
N THR A 236 -2.72 5.36 -5.21
CA THR A 236 -3.49 4.54 -6.15
C THR A 236 -2.51 3.61 -6.83
N VAL A 237 -2.70 2.31 -6.67
CA VAL A 237 -1.79 1.29 -7.20
C VAL A 237 -2.56 0.34 -8.10
N LEU A 238 -2.14 0.25 -9.36
CA LEU A 238 -2.70 -0.66 -10.35
C LEU A 238 -1.68 -1.74 -10.72
N PHE A 239 -2.10 -2.99 -10.66
CA PHE A 239 -1.42 -4.14 -11.26
C PHE A 239 -2.31 -4.65 -12.38
N SER A 240 -1.80 -4.59 -13.61
CA SER A 240 -2.52 -5.02 -14.80
C SER A 240 -2.03 -6.38 -15.30
N ASP A 241 -2.84 -6.99 -16.16
CA ASP A 241 -2.53 -8.24 -16.87
C ASP A 241 -2.16 -9.37 -15.90
N LEU A 242 -2.87 -9.43 -14.77
CA LEU A 242 -2.67 -10.45 -13.75
C LEU A 242 -3.49 -11.69 -14.10
N ALA A 243 -2.88 -12.87 -14.01
CA ALA A 243 -3.61 -14.13 -14.11
C ALA A 243 -4.75 -14.17 -13.09
N THR A 244 -5.97 -14.57 -13.46
CA THR A 244 -7.02 -14.79 -12.48
C THR A 244 -6.61 -15.80 -11.41
N GLY A 245 -7.20 -15.68 -10.22
CA GLY A 245 -6.93 -16.53 -9.07
C GLY A 245 -6.69 -15.76 -7.78
N LYS A 246 -6.23 -16.48 -6.75
CA LYS A 246 -6.10 -15.95 -5.39
C LYS A 246 -4.74 -15.27 -5.19
N TYR A 247 -4.78 -13.97 -4.91
CA TYR A 247 -3.62 -13.17 -4.53
C TYR A 247 -3.62 -12.90 -3.03
N LYS A 248 -2.51 -13.21 -2.36
CA LYS A 248 -2.23 -12.68 -1.02
C LYS A 248 -1.75 -11.24 -1.18
N VAL A 249 -2.48 -10.29 -0.62
CA VAL A 249 -2.16 -8.87 -0.71
C VAL A 249 -1.76 -8.37 0.67
N SER A 250 -0.66 -7.64 0.74
CA SER A 250 -0.27 -6.86 1.92
C SER A 250 -0.01 -5.41 1.55
N ILE A 251 -0.49 -4.50 2.38
CA ILE A 251 -0.36 -3.06 2.23
C ILE A 251 0.24 -2.52 3.52
N SER A 252 1.34 -1.78 3.42
CA SER A 252 2.05 -1.27 4.59
C SER A 252 2.62 0.14 4.38
N ARG A 253 2.62 0.90 5.46
CA ARG A 253 3.22 2.23 5.56
C ARG A 253 3.70 2.42 7.00
N SER A 254 4.94 2.86 7.19
CA SER A 254 5.47 3.17 8.53
C SER A 254 4.55 4.16 9.26
N GLY A 255 4.28 3.89 10.54
CA GLY A 255 3.34 4.65 11.37
C GLY A 255 1.87 4.25 11.22
N TYR A 256 1.55 3.29 10.36
CA TYR A 256 0.20 2.75 10.16
C TYR A 256 0.19 1.24 10.36
N GLU A 257 -0.97 0.71 10.78
CA GLU A 257 -1.19 -0.73 10.85
C GLU A 257 -1.14 -1.33 9.45
N SER A 258 -0.43 -2.46 9.29
CA SER A 258 -0.40 -3.18 8.02
C SER A 258 -1.75 -3.83 7.74
N TRP A 259 -2.23 -3.71 6.51
CA TRP A 259 -3.42 -4.40 6.04
C TRP A 259 -3.03 -5.61 5.21
N ALA A 260 -3.62 -6.78 5.46
CA ALA A 260 -3.40 -7.96 4.63
C ALA A 260 -4.69 -8.76 4.43
N LYS A 261 -4.99 -9.14 3.19
CA LYS A 261 -6.09 -10.05 2.84
C LYS A 261 -5.76 -10.86 1.60
N THR A 262 -6.46 -11.97 1.44
CA THR A 262 -6.48 -12.69 0.16
C THR A 262 -7.61 -12.13 -0.71
N ILE A 263 -7.31 -11.82 -1.98
CA ILE A 263 -8.27 -11.36 -2.98
C ILE A 263 -8.35 -12.43 -4.08
N ASN A 264 -9.56 -12.88 -4.41
CA ASN A 264 -9.79 -13.69 -5.60
C ASN A 264 -10.01 -12.75 -6.78
N LEU A 265 -9.12 -12.76 -7.77
CA LEU A 265 -9.30 -12.07 -9.05
C LEU A 265 -10.02 -13.03 -9.99
N ASP A 266 -11.31 -12.80 -10.22
CA ASP A 266 -12.19 -13.64 -11.05
C ASP A 266 -12.96 -12.82 -12.10
N GLN A 267 -12.57 -11.56 -12.29
CA GLN A 267 -13.16 -10.59 -13.21
C GLN A 267 -12.05 -9.75 -13.85
N ASP A 268 -12.36 -9.05 -14.94
CA ASP A 268 -11.42 -8.18 -15.66
C ASP A 268 -10.78 -7.10 -14.77
N LYS A 269 -11.49 -6.64 -13.72
CA LYS A 269 -10.95 -5.65 -12.79
C LYS A 269 -11.59 -5.72 -11.42
N ILE A 270 -10.76 -5.78 -10.39
CA ILE A 270 -11.19 -5.59 -9.00
C ILE A 270 -10.51 -4.33 -8.44
N SER A 271 -11.33 -3.39 -7.97
CA SER A 271 -10.87 -2.20 -7.26
C SER A 271 -11.20 -2.31 -5.77
N LYS A 272 -10.21 -2.10 -4.90
CA LYS A 272 -10.38 -2.04 -3.44
C LYS A 272 -10.03 -0.66 -2.91
N ASN A 273 -10.93 -0.08 -2.13
CA ASN A 273 -10.68 1.11 -1.35
C ASN A 273 -10.26 0.68 0.07
N ILE A 274 -9.05 1.02 0.47
CA ILE A 274 -8.44 0.59 1.74
C ILE A 274 -8.11 1.84 2.57
N SER A 275 -8.70 1.93 3.76
CA SER A 275 -8.26 2.90 4.78
C SER A 275 -7.33 2.19 5.76
N LEU A 276 -6.07 2.63 5.85
CA LEU A 276 -5.12 2.10 6.82
C LEU A 276 -5.38 2.73 8.19
N LYS A 277 -5.55 1.89 9.21
CA LYS A 277 -5.67 2.31 10.61
C LYS A 277 -4.32 2.76 11.16
N GLY A 278 -4.36 3.58 12.21
CA GLY A 278 -3.19 4.19 12.82
C GLY A 278 -2.91 5.59 12.28
N GLY A 279 -1.65 6.01 12.33
CA GLY A 279 -1.27 7.41 12.17
C GLY A 279 -1.44 8.19 13.47
N ARG A 280 -0.65 9.25 13.62
CA ARG A 280 -0.68 10.14 14.80
C ARG A 280 -1.76 11.21 14.74
N VAL A 281 -2.48 11.31 13.62
CA VAL A 281 -3.42 12.39 13.32
C VAL A 281 -4.82 11.83 13.11
N HIS A 282 -5.78 12.34 13.88
CA HIS A 282 -7.18 11.99 13.78
C HIS A 282 -8.02 13.24 13.60
N GLN A 283 -8.94 13.23 12.64
CA GLN A 283 -9.82 14.34 12.33
C GLN A 283 -11.27 13.90 12.42
N TYR A 284 -12.08 14.68 13.13
CA TYR A 284 -13.50 14.44 13.33
C TYR A 284 -14.29 15.67 12.87
N LEU A 285 -15.40 15.40 12.19
CA LEU A 285 -16.40 16.39 11.83
C LEU A 285 -17.66 16.06 12.64
N ILE A 286 -18.02 16.95 13.54
CA ILE A 286 -19.18 16.80 14.44
C ILE A 286 -20.20 17.85 14.04
N SER A 287 -21.44 17.45 13.79
CA SER A 287 -22.55 18.31 13.46
C SER A 287 -23.51 18.47 14.63
N SER A 288 -24.31 19.53 14.62
CA SER A 288 -25.40 19.76 15.59
C SER A 288 -26.46 18.65 15.62
N GLN A 289 -26.50 17.79 14.61
CA GLN A 289 -27.43 16.66 14.50
C GLN A 289 -26.87 15.38 15.16
N ASP A 290 -25.59 15.35 15.52
CA ASP A 290 -24.95 14.16 16.09
C ASP A 290 -25.34 14.00 17.57
N LYS A 291 -25.93 12.85 17.91
CA LYS A 291 -26.35 12.50 19.28
C LYS A 291 -25.17 12.28 20.24
N GLN A 292 -23.95 12.14 19.72
CA GLN A 292 -22.74 11.93 20.51
C GLN A 292 -21.92 13.22 20.56
N GLN A 293 -21.91 13.86 21.73
CA GLN A 293 -21.21 15.12 21.98
C GLN A 293 -19.90 14.93 22.77
N LYS A 294 -19.36 13.70 22.80
CA LYS A 294 -18.22 13.34 23.65
C LYS A 294 -17.10 12.75 22.81
N ILE A 295 -15.91 13.34 22.94
CA ILE A 295 -14.67 12.78 22.42
C ILE A 295 -13.90 12.19 23.60
N VAL A 296 -13.63 10.89 23.56
CA VAL A 296 -12.82 10.21 24.58
C VAL A 296 -11.48 9.85 23.95
N ILE A 297 -10.38 10.30 24.56
CA ILE A 297 -9.03 9.92 24.16
C ILE A 297 -8.54 8.91 25.19
N GLU A 298 -8.50 7.64 24.79
CA GLU A 298 -8.03 6.54 25.63
C GLU A 298 -6.62 6.10 25.20
N ASN A 299 -5.93 5.43 26.13
CA ASN A 299 -4.65 4.77 25.87
C ASN A 299 -3.54 5.69 25.35
N LEU A 300 -3.38 6.88 25.95
CA LEU A 300 -2.18 7.69 25.77
C LEU A 300 -1.04 7.08 26.62
N ALA A 301 0.09 6.75 25.97
CA ALA A 301 1.23 6.18 26.68
C ALA A 301 1.83 7.17 27.70
N LYS A 302 2.61 6.68 28.68
CA LYS A 302 3.17 7.53 29.76
C LYS A 302 4.08 8.63 29.21
N ASP A 303 4.77 8.33 28.12
CA ASP A 303 5.69 9.16 27.36
C ASP A 303 5.02 9.86 26.16
N GLU A 304 3.70 9.80 26.02
CA GLU A 304 2.94 10.42 24.94
C GLU A 304 2.08 11.57 25.46
N GLU A 305 1.93 12.63 24.66
CA GLU A 305 0.93 13.68 24.84
C GLU A 305 0.09 13.82 23.57
N ALA A 306 -1.07 14.46 23.69
CA ALA A 306 -1.88 14.80 22.53
C ALA A 306 -2.10 16.31 22.44
N ILE A 307 -1.98 16.86 21.25
CA ILE A 307 -2.38 18.23 20.97
C ILE A 307 -3.70 18.17 20.21
N MET A 308 -4.69 18.94 20.66
CA MET A 308 -5.99 19.06 20.02
C MET A 308 -6.13 20.42 19.36
N ALA A 309 -6.68 20.44 18.14
CA ALA A 309 -7.20 21.64 17.52
C ALA A 309 -8.74 21.56 17.41
N LEU A 310 -9.42 22.67 17.68
CA LEU A 310 -10.87 22.80 17.56
C LEU A 310 -11.23 24.05 16.77
N THR A 311 -12.09 23.91 15.78
CA THR A 311 -12.53 25.01 14.90
C THR A 311 -13.97 24.84 14.46
N TYR A 312 -14.69 25.96 14.34
CA TYR A 312 -16.07 25.97 13.88
C TYR A 312 -16.13 26.15 12.36
N LEU A 313 -16.91 25.30 11.70
CA LEU A 313 -17.05 25.22 10.24
C LEU A 313 -18.46 25.65 9.81
N ASP A 314 -18.99 26.67 10.48
CA ASP A 314 -20.27 27.29 10.10
C ASP A 314 -20.03 28.44 9.12
N TRP A 315 -19.75 28.09 7.87
CA TRP A 315 -19.45 29.07 6.83
C TRP A 315 -20.65 29.95 6.45
N ALA A 316 -21.87 29.48 6.72
CA ALA A 316 -23.11 30.17 6.37
C ALA A 316 -23.46 31.27 7.39
N ASN A 317 -23.12 31.06 8.66
CA ASN A 317 -23.44 31.99 9.76
C ASN A 317 -22.21 32.78 10.25
N LEU A 318 -21.19 32.93 9.40
CA LEU A 318 -20.04 33.77 9.71
C LEU A 318 -20.47 35.22 10.02
N PRO A 319 -19.78 35.91 10.93
CA PRO A 319 -20.06 37.31 11.24
C PRO A 319 -20.08 38.17 9.97
N LYS A 320 -21.26 38.68 9.58
CA LYS A 320 -21.46 39.46 8.34
C LYS A 320 -20.80 40.84 8.39
N GLU A 321 -20.54 41.35 9.58
CA GLU A 321 -20.18 42.75 9.83
C GLU A 321 -18.73 43.09 9.52
N LYS A 322 -17.82 42.11 9.50
CA LYS A 322 -16.38 42.35 9.36
C LYS A 322 -15.84 42.35 7.93
N ILE A 323 -16.68 42.24 6.89
CA ILE A 323 -16.18 42.28 5.51
C ILE A 323 -15.59 43.66 5.21
N TYR A 324 -14.28 43.69 4.95
CA TYR A 324 -13.52 44.88 4.62
C TYR A 324 -14.17 45.73 3.49
N GLU A 325 -14.46 47.00 3.79
CA GLU A 325 -15.24 47.92 2.94
C GLU A 325 -14.78 48.02 1.48
N VAL A 326 -13.47 47.95 1.22
CA VAL A 326 -12.91 48.04 -0.15
C VAL A 326 -13.38 46.86 -1.01
N ARG A 327 -13.64 45.69 -0.40
CA ARG A 327 -14.10 44.50 -1.11
C ARG A 327 -15.60 44.55 -1.38
N LYS A 328 -16.39 45.17 -0.48
CA LYS A 328 -17.79 45.53 -0.77
C LYS A 328 -17.86 46.51 -1.95
N LYS A 329 -17.00 47.55 -1.95
CA LYS A 329 -16.86 48.50 -3.07
C LYS A 329 -16.52 47.77 -4.37
N GLY A 330 -15.53 46.88 -4.36
CA GLY A 330 -15.15 46.08 -5.53
C GLY A 330 -16.31 45.25 -6.11
N ASN A 331 -17.10 44.57 -5.27
CA ASN A 331 -18.27 43.82 -5.72
C ASN A 331 -19.34 44.72 -6.37
N LYS A 332 -19.57 45.92 -5.82
CA LYS A 332 -20.48 46.91 -6.42
C LYS A 332 -19.99 47.38 -7.78
N LEU A 333 -18.68 47.63 -7.92
CA LEU A 333 -18.07 48.03 -9.19
C LEU A 333 -18.21 46.93 -10.26
N VAL A 334 -17.85 45.68 -9.93
CA VAL A 334 -17.99 44.55 -10.87
C VAL A 334 -19.44 44.36 -11.29
N LYS A 335 -20.39 44.43 -10.36
CA LYS A 335 -21.82 44.31 -10.67
C LYS A 335 -22.32 45.40 -11.61
N LYS A 336 -21.84 46.64 -11.44
CA LYS A 336 -22.32 47.80 -12.20
C LYS A 336 -21.61 47.97 -13.55
N TYR A 337 -20.31 47.73 -13.61
CA TYR A 337 -19.47 48.10 -14.73
C TYR A 337 -18.73 46.92 -15.37
N GLY A 338 -18.72 45.72 -14.77
CA GLY A 338 -17.94 44.60 -15.26
C GLY A 338 -16.47 44.97 -15.45
N ALA A 339 -15.86 44.55 -16.56
CA ALA A 339 -14.49 44.92 -16.94
C ALA A 339 -14.41 46.17 -17.86
N ASN A 340 -15.43 47.05 -17.84
CA ASN A 340 -15.42 48.29 -18.64
C ASN A 340 -14.52 49.34 -17.97
N PHE A 341 -13.21 49.09 -17.95
CA PHE A 341 -12.21 49.99 -17.39
C PHE A 341 -12.01 51.20 -18.30
N ALA A 342 -11.90 52.38 -17.70
CA ALA A 342 -11.65 53.64 -18.38
C ALA A 342 -10.14 53.95 -18.39
N ILE A 343 -9.34 53.01 -18.90
CA ILE A 343 -7.89 53.17 -18.95
C ILE A 343 -7.52 53.92 -20.23
N SER A 344 -7.07 55.16 -20.09
CA SER A 344 -6.53 55.96 -21.20
C SER A 344 -5.13 55.47 -21.60
N LYS A 345 -4.73 55.71 -22.86
CA LYS A 345 -3.34 55.52 -23.29
C LYS A 345 -2.47 56.49 -22.51
N LEU A 346 -1.59 55.96 -21.66
CA LEU A 346 -0.73 56.78 -20.79
C LEU A 346 0.54 57.21 -21.53
N ASP A 347 0.60 58.49 -21.85
CA ASP A 347 1.80 59.14 -22.39
C ASP A 347 2.23 60.25 -21.42
N TYR A 348 3.04 59.87 -20.43
CA TYR A 348 3.56 60.79 -19.42
C TYR A 348 5.05 61.02 -19.67
N SER A 349 5.46 62.29 -19.63
CA SER A 349 6.87 62.69 -19.76
C SER A 349 7.52 62.83 -18.38
N LEU A 350 8.82 62.50 -18.27
CA LEU A 350 9.58 62.73 -17.04
C LEU A 350 9.49 64.21 -16.62
N GLY A 351 9.33 64.44 -15.31
CA GLY A 351 9.12 65.78 -14.73
C GLY A 351 7.69 66.30 -14.87
N GLN A 352 6.78 65.57 -15.52
CA GLN A 352 5.38 65.99 -15.61
C GLN A 352 4.69 65.89 -14.25
N THR A 353 3.99 66.97 -13.89
CA THR A 353 3.18 67.05 -12.68
C THR A 353 1.72 66.67 -12.96
N LYS A 354 1.10 65.91 -12.06
CA LYS A 354 -0.32 65.56 -12.08
C LYS A 354 -0.92 65.63 -10.68
N GLN A 355 -2.18 66.07 -10.60
CA GLN A 355 -3.00 65.93 -9.39
C GLN A 355 -3.70 64.57 -9.39
N PHE A 356 -3.65 63.90 -8.24
CA PHE A 356 -4.27 62.60 -7.99
C PHE A 356 -5.34 62.73 -6.91
N THR A 357 -6.54 62.24 -7.20
CA THR A 357 -7.58 62.09 -6.19
C THR A 357 -7.30 60.83 -5.38
N VAL A 358 -7.06 60.97 -4.08
CA VAL A 358 -6.63 59.84 -3.25
C VAL A 358 -7.71 59.43 -2.25
N PRO A 359 -7.82 58.13 -1.91
CA PRO A 359 -8.78 57.69 -0.90
C PRO A 359 -8.43 58.28 0.48
N ASN A 360 -9.45 58.67 1.26
CA ASN A 360 -9.30 59.21 2.64
C ASN A 360 -8.44 58.35 3.60
N LYS A 361 -8.23 57.07 3.28
CA LYS A 361 -7.37 56.15 4.04
C LYS A 361 -5.87 56.32 3.74
N VAL A 362 -5.53 56.97 2.64
CA VAL A 362 -4.18 57.34 2.19
C VAL A 362 -3.86 58.74 2.71
N LYS A 363 -4.63 59.74 2.26
CA LYS A 363 -4.63 61.13 2.75
C LYS A 363 -6.03 61.73 2.64
N LYS A 364 -6.30 62.78 3.42
CA LYS A 364 -7.56 63.55 3.33
C LYS A 364 -7.67 64.45 2.09
N GLU A 365 -6.53 64.92 1.60
CA GLU A 365 -6.44 65.86 0.48
C GLU A 365 -5.85 65.17 -0.75
N ASP A 366 -6.23 65.68 -1.92
CA ASP A 366 -5.65 65.30 -3.21
C ASP A 366 -4.15 65.61 -3.25
N ILE A 367 -3.41 64.77 -3.97
CA ILE A 367 -1.94 64.81 -4.02
C ILE A 367 -1.49 65.36 -5.36
N THR A 368 -0.69 66.42 -5.35
CA THR A 368 0.06 66.84 -6.55
C THR A 368 1.41 66.15 -6.53
N ALA A 369 1.72 65.41 -7.59
CA ALA A 369 2.92 64.60 -7.68
C ALA A 369 3.61 64.75 -9.04
N THR A 370 4.92 64.60 -9.05
CA THR A 370 5.78 64.72 -10.24
C THR A 370 6.25 63.33 -10.67
N LEU A 371 6.28 63.06 -11.98
CA LEU A 371 6.81 61.82 -12.53
C LEU A 371 8.34 61.81 -12.43
N GLU A 372 8.87 61.06 -11.47
CA GLU A 372 10.31 60.98 -11.19
C GLU A 372 11.00 59.82 -11.92
N ALA A 373 10.26 58.78 -12.32
CA ALA A 373 10.84 57.67 -13.07
C ALA A 373 9.84 56.96 -14.00
N VAL A 374 10.38 56.45 -15.11
CA VAL A 374 9.66 55.68 -16.13
C VAL A 374 10.38 54.35 -16.33
N GLY A 375 9.67 53.25 -16.12
CA GLY A 375 10.10 51.91 -16.49
C GLY A 375 9.43 51.42 -17.77
N GLU A 376 9.65 50.15 -18.10
CA GLU A 376 8.99 49.47 -19.22
C GLU A 376 7.49 49.30 -18.94
N HIS A 377 7.15 48.90 -17.71
CA HIS A 377 5.78 48.58 -17.30
C HIS A 377 5.26 49.46 -16.16
N ILE A 378 6.02 50.48 -15.74
CA ILE A 378 5.71 51.32 -14.57
C ILE A 378 5.96 52.81 -14.83
N TYR A 379 5.11 53.64 -14.24
CA TYR A 379 5.33 55.08 -14.01
C TYR A 379 5.38 55.33 -12.52
N VAL A 380 6.40 56.03 -12.02
CA VAL A 380 6.52 56.35 -10.59
C VAL A 380 6.37 57.86 -10.38
N PHE A 381 5.22 58.24 -9.83
CA PHE A 381 4.96 59.60 -9.38
C PHE A 381 5.31 59.74 -7.90
N VAL A 382 5.98 60.84 -7.54
CA VAL A 382 6.32 61.17 -6.16
C VAL A 382 5.56 62.43 -5.76
N ASP A 383 4.83 62.36 -4.64
CA ASP A 383 4.17 63.51 -4.03
C ASP A 383 5.16 64.64 -3.81
N ASN A 384 4.85 65.84 -4.31
CA ASN A 384 5.74 67.01 -4.24
C ASN A 384 6.03 67.45 -2.80
N LYS A 385 5.25 66.99 -1.82
CA LYS A 385 5.46 67.22 -0.37
C LYS A 385 6.28 66.11 0.30
N THR A 386 6.75 65.11 -0.45
CA THR A 386 7.45 63.92 0.07
C THR A 386 8.82 63.78 -0.58
N GLU A 387 9.88 63.76 0.22
CA GLU A 387 11.22 63.49 -0.27
C GLU A 387 11.49 61.98 -0.34
N VAL A 388 11.88 61.49 -1.53
CA VAL A 388 12.24 60.09 -1.75
C VAL A 388 13.59 60.02 -2.48
N LYS A 389 14.55 59.29 -1.90
CA LYS A 389 15.86 59.08 -2.53
C LYS A 389 15.72 58.40 -3.90
N GLN A 390 16.37 58.94 -4.92
CA GLN A 390 16.33 58.41 -6.28
C GLN A 390 16.69 56.91 -6.35
N GLU A 391 17.73 56.48 -5.62
CA GLU A 391 18.14 55.07 -5.54
C GLU A 391 16.98 54.12 -5.17
N LYS A 392 16.06 54.57 -4.31
CA LYS A 392 14.89 53.80 -3.90
C LYS A 392 13.83 53.74 -5.01
N ILE A 393 13.66 54.82 -5.77
CA ILE A 393 12.79 54.89 -6.95
C ILE A 393 13.32 53.97 -8.04
N ASP A 394 14.62 54.07 -8.35
CA ASP A 394 15.28 53.24 -9.36
C ASP A 394 15.20 51.76 -9.02
N THR A 395 15.38 51.41 -7.73
CA THR A 395 15.21 50.03 -7.26
C THR A 395 13.76 49.56 -7.47
N LEU A 396 12.77 50.40 -7.15
CA LEU A 396 11.36 50.05 -7.36
C LEU A 396 11.07 49.78 -8.83
N VAL A 397 11.51 50.67 -9.74
CA VAL A 397 11.34 50.51 -11.19
C VAL A 397 11.99 49.21 -11.68
N ALA A 398 13.27 49.01 -11.34
CA ALA A 398 14.02 47.84 -11.81
C ALA A 398 13.43 46.52 -11.30
N GLU A 399 13.03 46.45 -10.02
CA GLU A 399 12.41 45.25 -9.46
C GLU A 399 10.98 45.04 -9.97
N PHE A 400 10.25 46.13 -10.25
CA PHE A 400 8.91 46.02 -10.83
C PHE A 400 8.97 45.42 -12.23
N ASP A 401 9.80 45.97 -13.12
CA ASP A 401 9.91 45.49 -14.50
C ASP A 401 10.53 44.09 -14.59
N ARG A 402 11.58 43.81 -13.81
CA ARG A 402 12.32 42.54 -13.93
C ARG A 402 11.68 41.37 -13.17
N LYS A 403 10.92 41.63 -12.11
CA LYS A 403 10.38 40.56 -11.25
C LYS A 403 8.87 40.67 -11.03
N ILE A 404 8.40 41.81 -10.50
CA ILE A 404 7.01 41.93 -10.02
C ILE A 404 6.03 41.79 -11.18
N TYR A 405 6.21 42.58 -12.24
CA TYR A 405 5.35 42.57 -13.41
C TYR A 405 5.32 41.20 -14.10
N PRO A 406 6.44 40.62 -14.57
CA PRO A 406 6.42 39.37 -15.35
C PRO A 406 5.95 38.14 -14.56
N GLN A 407 6.11 38.11 -13.23
CA GLN A 407 5.69 36.95 -12.42
C GLN A 407 4.26 37.07 -11.88
N ILE A 408 3.73 38.29 -11.76
CA ILE A 408 2.36 38.54 -11.31
C ILE A 408 1.50 39.05 -12.49
N THR A 409 1.60 38.45 -13.67
CA THR A 409 0.79 38.88 -14.81
C THR A 409 -0.61 38.27 -14.81
N GLY A 410 -1.64 39.11 -14.91
CA GLY A 410 -2.93 38.76 -15.49
C GLY A 410 -3.08 39.50 -16.82
N GLN A 411 -3.48 38.79 -17.88
CA GLN A 411 -3.39 39.22 -19.28
C GLN A 411 -4.28 40.41 -19.69
N ASP A 412 -4.88 41.15 -18.75
CA ASP A 412 -6.02 42.03 -19.03
C ASP A 412 -5.83 43.51 -18.68
N ILE A 413 -4.75 43.90 -17.98
CA ILE A 413 -4.46 45.32 -17.73
C ILE A 413 -3.48 45.82 -18.79
N LYS A 414 -3.99 46.56 -19.77
CA LYS A 414 -3.19 47.17 -20.83
C LYS A 414 -2.48 48.44 -20.33
N GLY A 415 -1.24 48.65 -20.76
CA GLY A 415 -0.44 49.84 -20.45
C GLY A 415 0.45 49.71 -19.23
N LYS A 416 1.21 50.78 -18.94
CA LYS A 416 2.07 50.87 -17.75
C LYS A 416 1.24 51.11 -16.51
N VAL A 417 1.69 50.56 -15.39
CA VAL A 417 1.08 50.73 -14.07
C VAL A 417 1.60 52.00 -13.42
N VAL A 418 0.72 52.83 -12.89
CA VAL A 418 1.10 54.04 -12.17
C VAL A 418 1.27 53.73 -10.69
N VAL A 419 2.40 54.12 -10.11
CA VAL A 419 2.66 54.04 -8.68
C VAL A 419 2.81 55.43 -8.11
N LEU A 420 1.96 55.77 -7.13
CA LEU A 420 2.07 57.02 -6.39
C LEU A 420 2.79 56.78 -5.06
N LEU A 421 3.98 57.38 -4.91
CA LEU A 421 4.74 57.41 -3.67
C LEU A 421 4.39 58.66 -2.87
N SER A 422 3.89 58.46 -1.64
CA SER A 422 3.56 59.54 -0.72
C SER A 422 3.66 59.05 0.73
N ASN A 423 3.85 59.96 1.69
CA ASN A 423 3.72 59.63 3.12
C ASN A 423 2.24 59.53 3.51
N PHE A 424 1.78 58.36 3.94
CA PHE A 424 0.38 58.15 4.31
C PHE A 424 0.07 58.74 5.69
N ASP A 425 -1.15 59.30 5.87
CA ASP A 425 -1.63 59.76 7.18
C ASP A 425 -1.76 58.60 8.20
N ASN A 426 -1.86 57.37 7.69
CA ASN A 426 -1.98 56.15 8.46
C ASN A 426 -0.66 55.36 8.51
N TYR A 427 0.09 55.55 9.60
CA TYR A 427 1.46 55.04 9.77
C TYR A 427 1.61 53.51 9.77
N TYR A 428 0.56 52.69 9.80
CA TYR A 428 0.70 51.22 9.75
C TYR A 428 0.49 50.63 8.34
N ARG A 429 -0.08 51.37 7.40
CA ARG A 429 -0.31 50.90 6.03
C ARG A 429 0.96 51.07 5.19
N THR A 430 1.30 50.08 4.38
CA THR A 430 2.48 50.11 3.51
C THR A 430 2.13 50.40 2.05
N GLY A 431 0.88 50.16 1.66
CA GLY A 431 0.35 50.44 0.34
C GLY A 431 -1.17 50.31 0.32
N TYR A 432 -1.77 50.72 -0.79
CA TYR A 432 -3.20 50.64 -1.01
C TYR A 432 -3.52 50.51 -2.50
N PHE A 433 -4.53 49.74 -2.83
CA PHE A 433 -5.10 49.66 -4.18
C PHE A 433 -6.60 50.00 -4.09
N ASP A 434 -7.04 50.99 -4.87
CA ASP A 434 -8.46 51.30 -5.02
C ASP A 434 -8.97 50.82 -6.40
N PRO A 435 -9.90 49.85 -6.45
CA PRO A 435 -10.47 49.43 -7.72
C PRO A 435 -11.25 50.53 -8.46
N ALA A 436 -11.67 51.61 -7.79
CA ALA A 436 -12.36 52.72 -8.45
C ALA A 436 -11.46 53.52 -9.38
N ASP A 437 -10.14 53.49 -9.17
CA ASP A 437 -9.19 54.16 -10.05
C ASP A 437 -9.23 53.61 -11.48
N LEU A 438 -9.78 52.41 -11.69
CA LEU A 438 -9.90 51.81 -13.02
C LEU A 438 -11.13 52.27 -13.82
N TYR A 439 -12.07 53.02 -13.23
CA TYR A 439 -13.36 53.33 -13.85
C TYR A 439 -13.57 54.83 -14.03
N SER A 440 -14.33 55.18 -15.07
CA SER A 440 -14.58 56.57 -15.42
C SER A 440 -15.35 57.31 -14.33
N ASN A 441 -14.91 58.53 -14.01
CA ASN A 441 -15.50 59.44 -13.03
C ASN A 441 -15.61 58.89 -11.59
N LEU A 442 -14.84 57.85 -11.23
CA LEU A 442 -14.88 57.24 -9.88
C LEU A 442 -13.54 57.31 -9.13
N GLY A 443 -12.47 57.67 -9.80
CA GLY A 443 -11.12 57.75 -9.28
C GLY A 443 -10.22 58.37 -10.34
N ASN A 444 -8.97 57.93 -10.41
CA ASN A 444 -7.97 58.56 -11.28
C ASN A 444 -8.02 58.13 -12.75
N GLU A 445 -8.83 57.13 -13.12
CA GLU A 445 -8.90 56.55 -14.48
C GLU A 445 -7.55 55.95 -14.95
N LEU A 446 -6.83 55.31 -14.02
CA LEU A 446 -5.49 54.76 -14.20
C LEU A 446 -5.37 53.35 -13.60
N PRO A 447 -4.60 52.45 -14.22
CA PRO A 447 -4.12 51.23 -13.59
C PRO A 447 -3.07 51.60 -12.54
N MET A 448 -3.51 51.91 -11.32
CA MET A 448 -2.63 52.48 -10.31
C MET A 448 -2.77 51.90 -8.91
N PHE A 449 -1.71 52.07 -8.12
CA PHE A 449 -1.72 51.82 -6.69
C PHE A 449 -0.80 52.79 -5.93
N TYR A 450 -1.03 52.90 -4.63
CA TYR A 450 -0.36 53.84 -3.74
C TYR A 450 0.62 53.10 -2.86
N LEU A 451 1.80 53.66 -2.62
CA LEU A 451 2.79 53.11 -1.70
C LEU A 451 3.24 54.15 -0.67
N ASN A 452 3.41 53.72 0.57
CA ASN A 452 3.89 54.61 1.63
C ASN A 452 5.40 54.83 1.48
N ALA A 453 5.79 56.06 1.18
CA ALA A 453 7.15 56.44 0.87
C ALA A 453 8.11 56.37 2.08
N ASP A 454 7.59 56.38 3.31
CA ASP A 454 8.39 56.29 4.55
C ASP A 454 9.03 54.89 4.78
N ARG A 455 8.68 53.88 3.98
CA ARG A 455 9.08 52.49 4.23
C ARG A 455 10.51 52.18 3.82
N ALA A 456 11.13 51.21 4.49
CA ALA A 456 12.40 50.65 4.04
C ALA A 456 12.25 50.02 2.63
N LYS A 457 13.34 50.01 1.85
CA LYS A 457 13.36 49.53 0.45
C LYS A 457 12.66 48.17 0.28
N ASN A 458 13.03 47.14 1.04
CA ASN A 458 12.39 45.81 0.92
C ASN A 458 10.91 45.81 1.34
N THR A 459 10.52 46.60 2.35
CA THR A 459 9.12 46.75 2.74
C THR A 459 8.31 47.43 1.63
N LEU A 460 8.88 48.40 0.92
CA LEU A 460 8.26 49.05 -0.23
C LEU A 460 8.05 48.05 -1.38
N LEU A 461 9.07 47.25 -1.71
CA LEU A 461 8.96 46.19 -2.75
C LEU A 461 7.94 45.11 -2.37
N THR A 462 7.91 44.71 -1.10
CA THR A 462 6.88 43.81 -0.55
C THR A 462 5.48 44.38 -0.77
N ALA A 463 5.29 45.67 -0.49
CA ALA A 463 4.01 46.35 -0.67
C ALA A 463 3.65 46.50 -2.15
N ALA A 464 4.61 46.82 -3.03
CA ALA A 464 4.39 46.92 -4.48
C ALA A 464 3.88 45.59 -5.06
N ALA A 465 4.53 44.47 -4.74
CA ALA A 465 4.08 43.14 -5.17
C ALA A 465 2.67 42.82 -4.64
N HIS A 466 2.39 43.15 -3.37
CA HIS A 466 1.09 42.92 -2.75
C HIS A 466 -0.03 43.74 -3.40
N GLN A 467 0.18 45.03 -3.66
CA GLN A 467 -0.83 45.88 -4.29
C GLN A 467 -1.04 45.55 -5.76
N TYR A 468 0.04 45.24 -6.49
CA TYR A 468 -0.05 44.82 -7.87
C TYR A 468 -0.84 43.52 -8.02
N GLN A 469 -0.64 42.54 -7.12
CA GLN A 469 -1.47 41.33 -7.07
C GLN A 469 -2.96 41.69 -6.92
N HIS A 470 -3.31 42.61 -6.02
CA HIS A 470 -4.71 42.97 -5.81
C HIS A 470 -5.36 43.56 -7.06
N MET A 471 -4.60 44.37 -7.80
CA MET A 471 -5.05 44.98 -9.05
C MET A 471 -5.28 43.91 -10.12
N VAL A 472 -4.32 43.00 -10.30
CA VAL A 472 -4.42 41.87 -11.24
C VAL A 472 -5.60 40.95 -10.90
N PHE A 473 -5.78 40.62 -9.62
CA PHE A 473 -6.91 39.82 -9.16
C PHE A 473 -8.24 40.52 -9.44
N PHE A 474 -8.31 41.82 -9.19
CA PHE A 474 -9.54 42.59 -9.42
C PHE A 474 -9.88 42.68 -10.91
N ALA A 475 -8.88 42.87 -11.78
CA ALA A 475 -9.10 42.89 -13.23
C ALA A 475 -9.70 41.56 -13.73
N ALA A 476 -9.11 40.42 -13.32
CA ALA A 476 -9.63 39.11 -13.67
C ALA A 476 -11.02 38.84 -13.08
N LYS A 477 -11.26 39.22 -11.82
CA LYS A 477 -12.57 39.14 -11.15
C LYS A 477 -13.64 39.91 -11.93
N ALA A 478 -13.33 41.13 -12.38
CA ALA A 478 -14.25 41.97 -13.12
C ALA A 478 -14.58 41.38 -14.49
N LYS A 479 -13.58 40.84 -15.20
CA LYS A 479 -13.77 40.15 -16.48
C LYS A 479 -14.61 38.89 -16.34
N ALA A 480 -14.44 38.15 -15.26
CA ALA A 480 -15.25 36.98 -14.93
C ALA A 480 -16.66 37.35 -14.41
N GLY A 481 -16.97 38.63 -14.20
CA GLY A 481 -18.24 39.08 -13.64
C GLY A 481 -18.50 38.58 -12.21
N ARG A 482 -17.46 38.24 -11.45
CA ARG A 482 -17.60 37.56 -10.16
C ARG A 482 -18.05 38.50 -9.04
N VAL A 483 -19.24 38.24 -8.51
CA VAL A 483 -19.79 38.89 -7.30
C VAL A 483 -19.93 37.85 -6.19
N ALA A 484 -18.84 37.60 -5.45
CA ALA A 484 -18.77 36.61 -4.39
C ALA A 484 -17.91 37.10 -3.20
N ASN A 485 -17.93 36.37 -2.08
CA ASN A 485 -16.95 36.56 -1.00
C ASN A 485 -15.60 35.92 -1.40
N ASP A 486 -14.74 36.73 -2.00
CA ASP A 486 -13.37 36.36 -2.39
C ASP A 486 -12.30 37.24 -1.74
N ALA A 487 -12.72 38.07 -0.78
CA ALA A 487 -11.83 38.97 -0.05
C ALA A 487 -10.69 38.21 0.63
N TRP A 488 -11.01 37.06 1.21
CA TRP A 488 -10.07 36.27 1.97
C TRP A 488 -8.96 35.66 1.10
N ILE A 489 -9.34 35.01 0.00
CA ILE A 489 -8.37 34.36 -0.89
C ILE A 489 -7.53 35.39 -1.64
N ASN A 490 -8.12 36.53 -2.01
CA ASN A 490 -7.38 37.63 -2.63
C ASN A 490 -6.27 38.15 -1.70
N GLN A 491 -6.56 38.28 -0.40
CA GLN A 491 -5.58 38.70 0.59
C GLN A 491 -4.49 37.65 0.82
N GLY A 492 -4.85 36.36 0.87
CA GLY A 492 -3.86 35.28 0.91
C GLY A 492 -2.92 35.30 -0.29
N LEU A 493 -3.45 35.51 -1.50
CA LEU A 493 -2.67 35.61 -2.74
C LEU A 493 -1.77 36.84 -2.77
N ALA A 494 -2.26 37.99 -2.29
CA ALA A 494 -1.45 39.20 -2.17
C ALA A 494 -0.31 39.03 -1.17
N GLN A 495 -0.52 38.26 -0.10
CA GLN A 495 0.52 37.96 0.89
C GLN A 495 1.52 36.90 0.40
N LEU A 496 1.09 36.02 -0.51
CA LEU A 496 1.95 35.06 -1.19
C LEU A 496 2.87 35.74 -2.22
N ALA A 497 2.38 36.73 -2.97
CA ALA A 497 3.14 37.43 -4.01
C ALA A 497 4.58 37.83 -3.61
N PRO A 498 4.80 38.54 -2.48
CA PRO A 498 6.16 38.91 -2.06
C PRO A 498 7.01 37.72 -1.57
N GLN A 499 6.42 36.57 -1.23
CA GLN A 499 7.19 35.35 -0.91
C GLN A 499 7.74 34.72 -2.18
N LEU A 500 6.92 34.59 -3.22
CA LEU A 500 7.34 34.06 -4.53
C LEU A 500 8.48 34.88 -5.14
N LEU A 501 8.47 36.20 -4.92
CA LEU A 501 9.48 37.14 -5.41
C LEU A 501 10.73 37.22 -4.52
N GLY A 502 10.78 36.51 -3.40
CA GLY A 502 11.94 36.49 -2.49
C GLY A 502 12.12 37.76 -1.64
N TYR A 503 11.08 38.58 -1.51
CA TYR A 503 11.07 39.74 -0.59
C TYR A 503 10.71 39.34 0.83
N ILE A 504 9.98 38.23 1.01
CA ILE A 504 9.69 37.61 2.30
C ILE A 504 10.21 36.17 2.27
N ASN A 505 11.05 35.80 3.23
CA ASN A 505 11.36 34.41 3.49
C ASN A 505 10.25 33.82 4.38
N PRO A 506 9.57 32.74 3.96
CA PRO A 506 8.42 32.19 4.67
C PRO A 506 8.74 31.70 6.09
N GLU A 507 9.98 31.29 6.37
CA GLU A 507 10.46 30.75 7.66
C GLU A 507 11.04 31.85 8.56
N LYS A 508 11.60 32.91 7.98
CA LYS A 508 12.35 33.90 8.73
C LYS A 508 11.44 34.71 9.66
N LYS A 509 11.71 34.70 10.96
CA LYS A 509 11.03 35.57 11.94
C LYS A 509 11.39 37.05 11.72
N GLY A 510 10.53 37.95 12.18
CA GLY A 510 10.71 39.41 12.05
C GLY A 510 9.91 40.02 10.90
N TRP A 511 10.15 41.29 10.57
CA TRP A 511 9.34 42.03 9.59
C TRP A 511 10.02 42.17 8.23
N SER A 512 9.22 42.59 7.25
CA SER A 512 9.61 42.70 5.84
C SER A 512 10.87 43.53 5.60
N LYS A 513 11.21 44.52 6.45
CA LYS A 513 12.47 45.29 6.30
C LYS A 513 13.70 44.37 6.15
N ASN A 514 13.69 43.23 6.85
CA ASN A 514 14.76 42.24 6.86
C ASN A 514 14.32 40.90 6.22
N LYS A 515 13.34 40.93 5.32
CA LYS A 515 12.72 39.76 4.68
C LYS A 515 12.03 38.77 5.64
N GLY A 516 11.61 39.21 6.83
CA GLY A 516 10.93 38.35 7.80
C GLY A 516 9.41 38.27 7.59
N ASN A 517 8.82 37.14 7.98
CA ASN A 517 7.40 36.82 7.91
C ASN A 517 6.67 37.09 9.25
N GLY A 518 6.59 38.37 9.61
CA GLY A 518 6.00 38.82 10.87
C GLY A 518 4.50 38.55 10.97
N TRP A 519 3.81 38.43 9.83
CA TRP A 519 2.39 38.06 9.78
C TRP A 519 2.12 36.65 10.29
N VAL A 520 3.10 35.74 10.19
CA VAL A 520 2.98 34.37 10.71
C VAL A 520 3.56 34.28 12.13
N TYR A 521 4.77 34.79 12.34
CA TYR A 521 5.56 34.49 13.56
C TYR A 521 5.60 35.59 14.61
N SER A 522 5.08 36.80 14.36
CA SER A 522 5.12 37.86 15.37
C SER A 522 4.45 37.41 16.67
N LYS A 523 5.14 37.56 17.80
CA LYS A 523 4.61 37.20 19.12
C LYS A 523 3.31 37.95 19.45
N LYS A 524 3.23 39.22 19.03
CA LYS A 524 2.08 40.09 19.30
C LYS A 524 1.02 40.01 18.21
N TYR A 525 1.42 39.95 16.94
CA TYR A 525 0.51 40.16 15.80
C TYR A 525 0.43 38.98 14.83
N GLY A 526 1.28 37.97 14.99
CA GLY A 526 1.40 36.86 14.04
C GLY A 526 0.26 35.86 14.20
N TYR A 527 -0.13 35.23 13.09
CA TYR A 527 -1.21 34.24 13.05
C TYR A 527 -1.01 33.11 14.07
N LEU A 528 0.19 32.52 14.15
CA LEU A 528 0.44 31.39 15.04
C LEU A 528 0.26 31.74 16.53
N ASN A 529 0.34 33.02 16.91
CA ASN A 529 0.09 33.46 18.28
C ASN A 529 -1.35 33.94 18.54
N ASN A 530 -2.18 34.04 17.49
CA ASN A 530 -3.49 34.68 17.51
C ASN A 530 -4.53 33.89 16.68
N THR A 531 -4.41 32.56 16.59
CA THR A 531 -5.27 31.71 15.75
C THR A 531 -6.75 31.75 16.14
N THR A 532 -7.07 32.14 17.37
CA THR A 532 -8.43 32.30 17.90
C THR A 532 -9.06 33.68 17.66
N GLN A 533 -8.34 34.61 17.04
CA GLN A 533 -8.86 35.97 16.82
C GLN A 533 -9.43 36.17 15.41
N VAL A 534 -9.14 35.24 14.50
CA VAL A 534 -9.40 35.40 13.06
C VAL A 534 -10.03 34.14 12.47
N ASN A 535 -10.93 34.33 11.51
CA ASN A 535 -11.51 33.25 10.72
C ASN A 535 -11.05 33.39 9.26
N LEU A 536 -10.62 32.28 8.64
CA LEU A 536 -10.06 32.29 7.28
C LEU A 536 -11.01 32.90 6.24
N LEU A 537 -12.33 32.72 6.36
CA LEU A 537 -13.30 33.22 5.37
C LEU A 537 -13.79 34.65 5.68
N VAL A 538 -13.41 35.20 6.83
CA VAL A 538 -13.81 36.54 7.30
C VAL A 538 -12.60 37.46 7.26
N GLN A 539 -12.41 38.12 6.12
CA GLN A 539 -11.36 39.14 6.03
C GLN A 539 -11.74 40.39 6.84
N ASP A 540 -11.15 40.52 8.03
CA ASP A 540 -11.30 41.62 9.00
C ASP A 540 -10.21 42.71 8.94
N GLY A 541 -9.18 42.55 8.12
CA GLY A 541 -8.06 43.47 7.92
C GLY A 541 -6.93 43.33 8.94
N SER A 542 -6.99 42.35 9.84
CA SER A 542 -6.00 42.15 10.88
C SER A 542 -4.71 41.48 10.35
N ILE A 543 -3.57 41.78 10.98
CA ILE A 543 -2.29 41.11 10.69
C ILE A 543 -2.37 39.58 10.85
N PRO A 544 -2.96 39.01 11.92
CA PRO A 544 -3.05 37.56 12.05
C PRO A 544 -3.91 36.93 10.94
N PHE A 545 -4.93 37.63 10.44
CA PHE A 545 -5.69 37.15 9.29
C PHE A 545 -4.79 37.02 8.06
N MET A 546 -3.97 38.04 7.76
CA MET A 546 -3.06 38.01 6.61
C MET A 546 -2.07 36.84 6.69
N GLY A 547 -1.57 36.54 7.89
CA GLY A 547 -0.71 35.37 8.12
C GLY A 547 -1.42 34.05 7.86
N GLY A 548 -2.64 33.87 8.42
CA GLY A 548 -3.43 32.65 8.22
C GLY A 548 -3.82 32.45 6.75
N ALA A 549 -4.30 33.51 6.08
CA ALA A 549 -4.65 33.48 4.67
C ALA A 549 -3.44 33.15 3.79
N SER A 550 -2.26 33.67 4.12
CA SER A 550 -1.02 33.34 3.41
C SER A 550 -0.64 31.87 3.55
N LEU A 551 -0.69 31.33 4.77
CA LEU A 551 -0.42 29.91 5.01
C LEU A 551 -1.41 29.01 4.26
N PHE A 552 -2.69 29.39 4.24
CA PHE A 552 -3.70 28.61 3.51
C PHE A 552 -3.44 28.58 2.00
N VAL A 553 -3.05 29.71 1.39
CA VAL A 553 -2.73 29.72 -0.04
C VAL A 553 -1.44 28.94 -0.34
N ASN A 554 -0.42 29.04 0.51
CA ASN A 554 0.78 28.17 0.41
C ASN A 554 0.38 26.69 0.44
N TYR A 555 -0.47 26.31 1.40
CA TYR A 555 -1.00 24.96 1.51
C TYR A 555 -1.72 24.51 0.22
N LEU A 556 -2.61 25.34 -0.34
CA LEU A 556 -3.31 24.99 -1.57
C LEU A 556 -2.36 24.69 -2.74
N ILE A 557 -1.34 25.52 -2.94
CA ILE A 557 -0.39 25.37 -4.05
C ILE A 557 0.47 24.12 -3.88
N GLU A 558 0.90 23.84 -2.66
CA GLU A 558 1.79 22.71 -2.40
C GLU A 558 1.06 21.38 -2.48
N GLN A 559 -0.22 21.34 -2.07
CA GLN A 559 -1.01 20.11 -2.10
C GLN A 559 -1.72 19.86 -3.43
N TYR A 560 -2.10 20.91 -4.16
CA TYR A 560 -2.96 20.84 -5.34
C TYR A 560 -2.41 21.59 -6.55
N ASP A 561 -1.12 21.88 -6.55
CA ASP A 561 -0.39 22.57 -7.63
C ASP A 561 -0.79 24.05 -7.87
N ALA A 562 0.02 24.77 -8.65
CA ALA A 562 -0.16 26.21 -8.87
C ALA A 562 -1.34 26.56 -9.80
N LYS A 563 -1.88 25.61 -10.58
CA LYS A 563 -2.98 25.87 -11.52
C LYS A 563 -4.28 26.19 -10.79
N ILE A 564 -4.48 25.69 -9.57
CA ILE A 564 -5.62 26.05 -8.73
C ILE A 564 -5.73 27.57 -8.52
N ILE A 565 -4.59 28.27 -8.47
CA ILE A 565 -4.57 29.73 -8.32
C ILE A 565 -5.12 30.42 -9.57
N LYS A 566 -4.74 29.94 -10.75
CA LYS A 566 -5.26 30.46 -12.02
C LYS A 566 -6.78 30.27 -12.06
N GLU A 567 -7.28 29.08 -11.74
CA GLU A 567 -8.71 28.78 -11.69
C GLU A 567 -9.47 29.68 -10.69
N ILE A 568 -8.92 29.90 -9.49
CA ILE A 568 -9.52 30.79 -8.47
C ILE A 568 -9.62 32.25 -8.96
N ILE A 569 -8.59 32.72 -9.69
CA ILE A 569 -8.50 34.11 -10.16
C ILE A 569 -9.48 34.36 -11.31
N THR A 570 -9.56 33.45 -12.28
CA THR A 570 -10.32 33.65 -13.53
C THR A 570 -11.76 33.16 -13.49
N SER A 571 -12.15 32.39 -12.47
CA SER A 571 -13.51 31.86 -12.37
C SER A 571 -14.54 32.91 -11.95
N SER A 572 -15.76 32.78 -12.47
CA SER A 572 -16.93 33.54 -12.06
C SER A 572 -17.54 33.04 -10.74
N GLN A 573 -17.17 31.84 -10.28
CA GLN A 573 -17.71 31.20 -9.09
C GLN A 573 -17.01 31.67 -7.79
N ALA A 574 -17.66 31.45 -6.65
CA ALA A 574 -17.05 31.69 -5.35
C ALA A 574 -15.80 30.80 -5.16
N PRO A 575 -14.69 31.31 -4.60
CA PRO A 575 -13.43 30.56 -4.47
C PRO A 575 -13.57 29.19 -3.80
N MET A 576 -14.41 29.07 -2.77
CA MET A 576 -14.68 27.78 -2.12
C MET A 576 -15.19 26.74 -3.11
N LYS A 577 -16.15 27.10 -3.98
CA LYS A 577 -16.70 26.20 -5.00
C LYS A 577 -15.67 25.83 -6.05
N VAL A 578 -14.80 26.76 -6.43
CA VAL A 578 -13.68 26.49 -7.34
C VAL A 578 -12.72 25.49 -6.73
N ILE A 579 -12.34 25.68 -5.45
CA ILE A 579 -11.45 24.77 -4.72
C ILE A 579 -12.08 23.38 -4.60
N GLU A 580 -13.37 23.29 -4.22
CA GLU A 580 -14.08 22.01 -4.13
C GLU A 580 -14.11 21.27 -5.46
N LYS A 581 -14.45 21.96 -6.54
CA LYS A 581 -14.48 21.40 -7.89
C LYS A 581 -13.10 20.94 -8.35
N TYR A 582 -12.07 21.76 -8.13
CA TYR A 582 -10.71 21.47 -8.58
C TYR A 582 -10.12 20.26 -7.85
N THR A 583 -10.34 20.18 -6.55
CA THR A 583 -9.77 19.14 -5.69
C THR A 583 -10.61 17.88 -5.59
N ALA A 584 -11.87 17.93 -6.05
CA ALA A 584 -12.90 16.91 -5.83
C ALA A 584 -13.04 16.55 -4.34
N ARG A 585 -12.97 17.55 -3.45
CA ARG A 585 -13.03 17.42 -1.99
C ARG A 585 -13.85 18.56 -1.39
N ASP A 586 -14.60 18.26 -0.34
CA ASP A 586 -15.31 19.27 0.42
C ASP A 586 -14.35 20.28 1.04
N PHE A 587 -14.75 21.56 1.06
CA PHE A 587 -13.91 22.61 1.62
C PHE A 587 -13.57 22.38 3.10
N ASP A 588 -14.52 21.82 3.88
CA ASP A 588 -14.32 21.42 5.28
C ASP A 588 -13.08 20.53 5.44
N LYS A 589 -12.92 19.55 4.54
CA LYS A 589 -11.81 18.60 4.56
C LYS A 589 -10.47 19.30 4.29
N ILE A 590 -10.45 20.18 3.30
CA ILE A 590 -9.26 20.93 2.88
C ILE A 590 -8.83 21.87 3.99
N TYR A 591 -9.80 22.58 4.58
CA TYR A 591 -9.57 23.46 5.72
C TYR A 591 -9.02 22.70 6.92
N LEU A 592 -9.59 21.54 7.29
CA LEU A 592 -9.07 20.76 8.42
C LEU A 592 -7.68 20.20 8.17
N ASN A 593 -7.36 19.80 6.94
CA ASN A 593 -5.99 19.40 6.61
C ASN A 593 -5.01 20.58 6.73
N TRP A 594 -5.40 21.80 6.33
CA TRP A 594 -4.58 23.00 6.54
C TRP A 594 -4.39 23.33 8.03
N VAL A 595 -5.45 23.27 8.84
CA VAL A 595 -5.35 23.47 10.29
C VAL A 595 -4.43 22.42 10.91
N THR A 596 -4.56 21.17 10.47
CA THR A 596 -3.68 20.08 10.89
C THR A 596 -2.24 20.33 10.48
N THR A 597 -2.01 20.82 9.25
CA THR A 597 -0.67 21.18 8.76
C THR A 597 -0.02 22.21 9.68
N ASN A 598 -0.73 23.30 10.01
CA ASN A 598 -0.20 24.32 10.91
C ASN A 598 0.18 23.80 12.30
N LEU A 599 -0.43 22.70 12.75
CA LEU A 599 -0.16 22.06 14.04
C LEU A 599 0.90 20.95 13.94
N ALA A 600 0.96 20.25 12.82
CA ALA A 600 1.79 19.07 12.60
C ALA A 600 3.16 19.39 12.00
N ASP A 601 3.31 20.54 11.33
CA ASP A 601 4.44 20.80 10.45
C ASP A 601 5.80 20.67 11.16
N SER A 602 5.88 21.15 12.40
CA SER A 602 7.09 21.08 13.23
C SER A 602 7.17 19.82 14.11
N ILE A 603 6.32 18.80 13.89
CA ILE A 603 6.30 17.54 14.64
C ILE A 603 6.94 16.44 13.78
N GLU A 604 8.16 16.05 14.14
CA GLU A 604 8.99 15.17 13.31
C GLU A 604 8.34 13.81 13.01
N GLU A 605 7.55 13.28 13.94
CA GLU A 605 6.88 12.00 13.78
C GLU A 605 5.70 12.04 12.80
N ILE A 606 5.30 13.23 12.35
CA ILE A 606 4.21 13.46 11.40
C ILE A 606 4.81 13.93 10.08
N LYS A 607 5.69 13.11 9.49
CA LYS A 607 6.20 13.30 8.13
C LYS A 607 5.21 12.75 7.10
N ASN A 608 4.16 13.52 6.83
CA ASN A 608 3.14 13.22 5.83
C ASN A 608 2.91 14.47 4.96
N LEU A 609 3.15 14.35 3.64
CA LEU A 609 3.01 15.47 2.70
C LEU A 609 1.67 16.20 2.80
N ILE A 610 0.59 15.55 3.22
CA ILE A 610 -0.74 16.18 3.38
C ILE A 610 -0.80 17.14 4.58
N TYR A 611 0.07 16.95 5.57
CA TYR A 611 0.12 17.64 6.85
C TYR A 611 1.43 18.39 7.09
N ASN A 612 2.23 18.59 6.04
CA ASN A 612 3.44 19.40 6.09
C ASN A 612 3.45 20.39 4.92
N TYR A 613 4.14 21.51 5.12
CA TYR A 613 4.65 22.33 4.04
C TYR A 613 5.90 21.64 3.47
N SER A 614 5.96 21.56 2.15
CA SER A 614 7.04 20.93 1.38
C SER A 614 8.18 21.90 1.05
N LYS A 615 7.91 23.21 1.04
CA LYS A 615 8.87 24.24 0.63
C LYS A 615 9.55 24.97 1.79
N PHE A 616 9.00 24.87 2.99
CA PHE A 616 9.47 25.56 4.17
C PHE A 616 8.94 24.85 5.42
N ASP A 617 9.60 25.05 6.56
CA ASP A 617 9.15 24.53 7.85
C ASP A 617 8.66 25.67 8.76
N LEU A 618 7.53 25.46 9.44
CA LEU A 618 7.06 26.36 10.48
C LEU A 618 8.02 26.36 11.67
N GLN A 619 8.54 27.54 11.98
CA GLN A 619 9.53 27.75 13.05
C GLN A 619 8.95 27.79 14.48
N GLN A 620 7.67 27.44 14.65
CA GLN A 620 6.98 27.28 15.93
C GLN A 620 5.59 26.67 15.74
N LEU A 621 5.10 26.02 16.79
CA LEU A 621 3.70 25.62 16.90
C LEU A 621 2.77 26.84 17.11
N PRO A 622 1.48 26.70 16.78
CA PRO A 622 0.44 27.60 17.23
C PRO A 622 0.43 27.70 18.76
N LYS A 623 0.11 28.89 19.28
CA LYS A 623 -0.01 29.14 20.71
C LYS A 623 -1.18 28.33 21.28
N LEU A 624 -0.89 27.58 22.34
CA LEU A 624 -1.87 26.81 23.07
C LEU A 624 -2.77 27.71 23.94
N ASN A 625 -4.06 27.36 23.98
CA ASN A 625 -5.12 28.00 24.75
C ASN A 625 -5.12 27.48 26.20
N LYS A 626 -5.49 28.36 27.13
CA LYS A 626 -5.49 28.07 28.57
C LYS A 626 -6.78 27.46 29.13
N LYS A 627 -7.86 27.35 28.32
CA LYS A 627 -9.12 26.56 28.50
C LYS A 627 -10.35 27.20 27.84
N GLU A 628 -10.33 28.49 27.55
CA GLU A 628 -11.45 29.16 26.87
C GLU A 628 -11.50 28.81 25.37
N ILE A 629 -12.68 28.44 24.90
CA ILE A 629 -12.96 28.17 23.49
C ILE A 629 -13.51 29.46 22.86
N ASN A 630 -12.82 29.96 21.84
CA ASN A 630 -13.33 31.03 20.99
C ASN A 630 -13.98 30.43 19.75
N VAL A 631 -15.22 30.85 19.45
CA VAL A 631 -15.92 30.45 18.22
C VAL A 631 -15.26 30.98 16.96
N LEU A 632 -14.46 32.04 17.09
CA LEU A 632 -13.67 32.61 16.01
C LEU A 632 -12.34 31.85 15.90
N GLY A 633 -12.06 31.28 14.73
CA GLY A 633 -10.76 30.72 14.38
C GLY A 633 -10.49 29.29 14.87
N VAL A 634 -9.26 29.06 15.31
CA VAL A 634 -8.76 27.73 15.72
C VAL A 634 -8.18 27.80 17.12
N ASN A 635 -8.74 26.98 18.02
CA ASN A 635 -8.28 26.78 19.38
C ASN A 635 -7.35 25.58 19.44
N HIS A 636 -6.25 25.68 20.17
CA HIS A 636 -5.26 24.61 20.34
C HIS A 636 -5.09 24.27 21.82
N PHE A 637 -5.11 23.00 22.18
CA PHE A 637 -5.00 22.55 23.57
C PHE A 637 -3.94 21.47 23.68
N ASN A 638 -3.15 21.46 24.76
CA ASN A 638 -2.36 20.29 25.10
C ASN A 638 -3.18 19.38 26.02
N ILE A 639 -3.08 18.08 25.80
CA ILE A 639 -3.82 17.03 26.50
C ILE A 639 -2.79 16.10 27.12
N THR A 640 -2.80 16.02 28.44
CA THR A 640 -1.89 15.16 29.20
C THR A 640 -2.65 14.05 29.92
N ASN A 641 -1.97 12.95 30.25
CA ASN A 641 -2.56 11.76 30.89
C ASN A 641 -3.32 12.00 32.20
N GLN A 642 -3.14 13.15 32.85
CA GLN A 642 -3.87 13.48 34.07
C GLN A 642 -5.29 14.00 33.81
N GLU A 643 -5.61 14.41 32.58
CA GLU A 643 -6.88 15.09 32.31
C GLU A 643 -8.04 14.15 31.96
N GLY A 644 -7.83 12.84 31.77
CA GLY A 644 -8.81 11.72 31.82
C GLY A 644 -10.06 11.75 30.92
N MET A 645 -10.58 12.93 30.58
CA MET A 645 -11.76 13.24 29.82
C MET A 645 -11.80 14.77 29.62
N ILE A 646 -11.52 15.26 28.42
CA ILE A 646 -11.83 16.67 28.10
C ILE A 646 -13.30 16.73 27.73
N ILE A 647 -14.12 17.23 28.64
CA ILE A 647 -15.53 17.51 28.38
C ILE A 647 -15.62 18.90 27.76
N ILE A 648 -15.99 18.97 26.48
CA ILE A 648 -16.37 20.22 25.84
C ILE A 648 -17.78 20.54 26.34
N ASN A 649 -17.87 21.21 27.49
CA ASN A 649 -19.15 21.62 28.08
C ASN A 649 -19.84 22.62 27.14
N GLN A 650 -20.89 22.14 26.47
CA GLN A 650 -21.71 22.90 25.54
C GLN A 650 -20.89 23.55 24.41
N PRO A 651 -20.76 22.93 23.22
CA PRO A 651 -20.50 23.76 22.06
C PRO A 651 -21.58 24.88 22.10
N PRO A 652 -21.23 26.18 22.01
CA PRO A 652 -22.20 27.24 21.80
C PRO A 652 -23.23 26.77 20.77
N GLU A 653 -24.48 27.20 20.85
CA GLU A 653 -25.56 26.80 19.92
C GLU A 653 -25.16 27.03 18.45
N VAL A 654 -24.34 26.13 17.90
CA VAL A 654 -23.77 26.27 16.57
C VAL A 654 -24.60 25.35 15.71
N LYS A 655 -25.40 25.97 14.86
CA LYS A 655 -26.25 25.26 13.89
C LYS A 655 -25.41 24.49 12.85
N GLY A 656 -24.14 24.85 12.66
CA GLY A 656 -23.19 24.23 11.73
C GLY A 656 -22.39 23.01 12.25
N LYS A 657 -21.15 22.86 11.76
CA LYS A 657 -20.23 21.75 12.10
C LYS A 657 -19.04 22.24 12.92
N ILE A 658 -18.43 21.34 13.67
CA ILE A 658 -17.19 21.50 14.42
C ILE A 658 -16.17 20.53 13.87
N GLY A 659 -14.98 21.03 13.56
CA GLY A 659 -13.83 20.22 13.25
C GLY A 659 -12.97 20.02 14.49
N VAL A 660 -12.66 18.77 14.81
CA VAL A 660 -11.72 18.42 15.88
C VAL A 660 -10.55 17.64 15.30
N ILE A 661 -9.35 18.07 15.62
CA ILE A 661 -8.09 17.46 15.19
C ILE A 661 -7.37 17.01 16.46
N ILE A 662 -6.89 15.76 16.47
CA ILE A 662 -6.10 15.20 17.57
C ILE A 662 -4.80 14.70 16.99
N ILE A 663 -3.71 15.22 17.50
CA ILE A 663 -2.36 14.83 17.14
C ILE A 663 -1.68 14.21 18.35
N ARG A 664 -1.32 12.94 18.28
CA ARG A 664 -0.55 12.27 19.33
C ARG A 664 0.95 12.33 19.04
N LYS A 665 1.74 12.83 19.97
CA LYS A 665 3.19 12.96 19.82
C LYS A 665 3.94 12.53 21.09
N PRO A 666 5.23 12.17 20.99
CA PRO A 666 6.04 11.94 22.18
C PRO A 666 6.13 13.22 23.01
N LYS A 667 6.18 13.06 24.33
CA LYS A 667 6.52 14.16 25.25
C LYS A 667 7.96 14.59 24.96
N ASN A 668 8.16 15.90 24.81
CA ASN A 668 9.50 16.47 24.69
C ASN A 668 10.18 16.57 26.05
#